data_AF-A0A4R4F4H1-F1
#
_entry.id   AF-A0A4R4F4H1-F1
#
_cell.length_a   1.000
_cell.length_b   1.000
_cell.length_c   1.000
_cell.angle_alpha   90.00
_cell.angle_beta   90.00
_cell.angle_gamma   90.00
#
_symmetry.space_group_name_H-M   'P 1'
#
loop_
_entity.id
_entity.type
_entity.pdbx_description
1 polymer ?
#
loop_
_entity_poly.entity_id
_entity_poly.type
_entity_poly.pdbx_seq_one_letter_code
_entity_poly.pdbx_strand_id
1 'polypeptide(L)'
;MDNSAREQLIEQLKPVVNEPEFDQIFAMLTADLSGPERFRLKSELRRLAAACNAQIDLRKRVVGDVRAYTHKGQVHYMDPVAIAIFEDGLERYQGVFTQDTYDRIYAAENNLRVIAEKEKQQRLEAKRRGESLTPGQSHAEQVHQNIADLKHEQSIEVPFFTFGKYTHRNEERMNYAAAVTLKWRNAEIPAVTADVSVSGIRVKLKVPSEHLERYPIKTEDSVDVSFTGFSSEFTLNIKGGVPYSVIAVEQKDNGTYLRLKRDTEMHFDDFDSFLSKFIDGYKRRYKVNVDNVVDALTSKAHEQLYLPRMVGVPLFFKRVEKRMFPQVALETKFNAEVLDSWTDENNNCVVGGLFSGKRLAKLLKQLKDNPKGMTDVIIYTFQVLRKGSVYFYSATQDELKSEELRHTFLGYACRKNHFKVYRFSLTRLDLGKAWIPSTLPKDVAEKEGMIQRPPTPVVMKELEGLTHVGVLTDITPSPKSYADYVPNKDKLHLLNDFVHPRRGLAPLKRASFDFINVRKESRFNYRSQVRVVFEGESQIGMTRDFSTHGLQIEVERPIDLHEGDIVHIDFPVLGKHFPEYELKKLPYRVMNLSPDLTIIHMAIVEELDEHVGRQFFDFMIRANRKSLKAHQQSGTVHGLQLCLRNLYCNALMSLPLFLKKPKGQKFSMHRAGVSPLKEPLKLSCKELSEGYNLNLQPLLSESFIQKYLAPTWLGMEENSAPWTCTTLVRRSIEDGELRTRRLMLSAQIDSEKVCEFIQKGLDEGEIYALRYTLVHTGQPDTEFIANEFRYLYQYSPHRADALEEEMWSVVGLVDVTPVTGEILMRYGFSEQIG
;
A
#
# COMPACT_ATOMS: atom_id res chain seq x y z
N MET A 1 12.00 -52.85 -23.42
CA MET A 1 11.68 -51.56 -24.07
C MET A 1 12.56 -50.45 -23.49
N ASP A 2 13.02 -49.48 -24.29
CA ASP A 2 13.66 -48.25 -23.76
C ASP A 2 12.65 -47.49 -22.88
N ASN A 3 13.11 -46.87 -21.79
CA ASN A 3 12.22 -46.29 -20.79
C ASN A 3 11.39 -45.13 -21.37
N SER A 4 11.98 -44.37 -22.31
CA SER A 4 11.31 -43.28 -23.04
C SER A 4 10.21 -43.78 -23.98
N ALA A 5 10.46 -44.86 -24.72
CA ALA A 5 9.46 -45.46 -25.62
C ALA A 5 8.26 -46.03 -24.85
N ARG A 6 8.50 -46.56 -23.63
CA ARG A 6 7.45 -47.05 -22.75
C ARG A 6 6.58 -45.91 -22.19
N GLU A 7 7.20 -44.81 -21.75
CA GLU A 7 6.48 -43.63 -21.26
C GLU A 7 5.62 -42.98 -22.35
N GLN A 8 6.12 -42.91 -23.60
CA GLN A 8 5.34 -42.43 -24.74
C GLN A 8 4.12 -43.33 -25.02
N LEU A 9 4.26 -44.65 -24.92
CA LEU A 9 3.14 -45.57 -25.10
C LEU A 9 2.09 -45.41 -23.99
N ILE A 10 2.51 -45.16 -22.75
CA ILE A 10 1.62 -44.85 -21.63
C ILE A 10 0.85 -43.56 -21.91
N GLU A 11 1.53 -42.47 -22.30
CA GLU A 11 0.89 -41.18 -22.60
C GLU A 11 -0.14 -41.28 -23.73
N GLN A 12 0.13 -42.07 -24.77
CA GLN A 12 -0.82 -42.30 -25.88
C GLN A 12 -2.04 -43.11 -25.45
N LEU A 13 -1.89 -44.02 -24.49
CA LEU A 13 -2.96 -44.91 -24.04
C LEU A 13 -3.85 -44.28 -22.96
N LYS A 14 -3.36 -43.30 -22.19
CA LYS A 14 -4.11 -42.60 -21.11
C LYS A 14 -5.51 -42.11 -21.53
N PRO A 15 -5.71 -41.47 -22.70
CA PRO A 15 -7.02 -40.95 -23.10
C PRO A 15 -8.10 -42.02 -23.33
N VAL A 16 -7.67 -43.23 -23.70
CA VAL A 16 -8.56 -44.32 -24.10
C VAL A 16 -8.74 -45.37 -22.99
N VAL A 17 -8.13 -45.19 -21.81
CA VAL A 17 -8.17 -46.20 -20.73
C VAL A 17 -9.59 -46.46 -20.21
N ASN A 18 -10.44 -45.44 -20.20
CA ASN A 18 -11.82 -45.55 -19.70
C ASN A 18 -12.85 -45.84 -20.82
N GLU A 19 -12.41 -46.00 -22.07
CA GLU A 19 -13.27 -46.34 -23.20
C GLU A 19 -13.64 -47.84 -23.17
N PRO A 20 -14.87 -48.21 -23.58
CA PRO A 20 -15.29 -49.61 -23.71
C PRO A 20 -14.37 -50.44 -24.62
N GLU A 21 -13.77 -49.82 -25.64
CA GLU A 21 -12.89 -50.44 -26.62
C GLU A 21 -11.42 -50.55 -26.18
N PHE A 22 -11.08 -50.13 -24.95
CA PHE A 22 -9.70 -50.10 -24.45
C PHE A 22 -8.92 -51.39 -24.67
N ASP A 23 -9.53 -52.55 -24.38
CA ASP A 23 -8.86 -53.84 -24.49
C ASP A 23 -8.49 -54.20 -25.95
N GLN A 24 -9.26 -53.72 -26.94
CA GLN A 24 -8.97 -53.91 -28.36
C GLN A 24 -7.85 -52.98 -28.83
N ILE A 25 -7.92 -51.69 -28.44
CA ILE A 25 -6.90 -50.68 -28.76
C ILE A 25 -5.56 -51.04 -28.12
N PHE A 26 -5.58 -51.49 -26.86
CA PHE A 26 -4.40 -51.94 -26.13
C PHE A 26 -3.76 -53.16 -26.79
N ALA A 27 -4.56 -54.14 -27.24
CA ALA A 27 -4.04 -55.32 -27.93
C ALA A 27 -3.38 -54.97 -29.27
N MET A 28 -3.94 -54.00 -30.01
CA MET A 28 -3.40 -53.51 -31.28
C MET A 28 -2.09 -52.73 -31.10
N LEU A 29 -2.03 -51.79 -30.14
CA LEU A 29 -0.85 -50.94 -29.91
C LEU A 29 0.29 -51.65 -29.18
N THR A 30 0.03 -52.81 -28.58
CA THR A 30 1.04 -53.61 -27.87
C THR A 30 1.39 -54.92 -28.56
N ALA A 31 0.99 -55.12 -29.83
CA ALA A 31 1.14 -56.37 -30.58
C ALA A 31 2.58 -56.92 -30.64
N ASP A 32 3.57 -56.04 -30.56
CA ASP A 32 5.00 -56.38 -30.62
C ASP A 32 5.65 -56.61 -29.24
N LEU A 33 4.89 -56.42 -28.14
CA LEU A 33 5.40 -56.57 -26.77
C LEU A 33 5.21 -58.00 -26.23
N SER A 34 6.13 -58.44 -25.38
CA SER A 34 6.04 -59.73 -24.69
C SER A 34 4.91 -59.75 -23.65
N GLY A 35 4.34 -60.93 -23.35
CA GLY A 35 3.25 -61.08 -22.38
C GLY A 35 3.50 -60.44 -21.00
N PRO A 36 4.69 -60.63 -20.38
CA PRO A 36 5.04 -59.96 -19.12
C PRO A 36 5.12 -58.43 -19.22
N GLU A 37 5.61 -57.88 -20.33
CA GLU A 37 5.69 -56.43 -20.55
C GLU A 37 4.32 -55.81 -20.73
N ARG A 38 3.42 -56.46 -21.50
CA ARG A 38 2.02 -56.03 -21.64
C ARG A 38 1.31 -56.04 -20.29
N PHE A 39 1.51 -57.06 -19.47
CA PHE A 39 0.91 -57.12 -18.15
C PHE A 39 1.36 -55.97 -17.25
N ARG A 40 2.66 -55.67 -17.22
CA ARG A 40 3.21 -54.53 -16.46
C ARG A 40 2.65 -53.19 -16.96
N LEU A 41 2.60 -52.99 -18.28
CA LEU A 41 2.08 -51.76 -18.88
C LEU A 41 0.59 -51.57 -18.56
N LYS A 42 -0.21 -52.64 -18.72
CA LYS A 42 -1.65 -52.62 -18.42
C LYS A 42 -1.92 -52.38 -16.94
N SER A 43 -1.11 -52.98 -16.05
CA SER A 43 -1.21 -52.77 -14.61
C SER A 43 -0.88 -51.32 -14.23
N GLU A 44 0.14 -50.72 -14.84
CA GLU A 44 0.55 -49.35 -14.56
C GLU A 44 -0.47 -48.32 -15.10
N LEU A 45 -0.99 -48.54 -16.30
CA LEU A 45 -2.08 -47.72 -16.85
C LEU A 45 -3.34 -47.77 -15.98
N ARG A 46 -3.70 -48.96 -15.47
CA ARG A 46 -4.83 -49.10 -14.54
C ARG A 46 -4.55 -48.43 -13.19
N ARG A 47 -3.30 -48.43 -12.71
CA ARG A 47 -2.92 -47.71 -11.48
C ARG A 47 -3.03 -46.20 -11.67
N LEU A 48 -2.53 -45.68 -12.78
CA LEU A 48 -2.55 -44.25 -13.10
C LEU A 48 -3.98 -43.74 -13.37
N ALA A 49 -4.79 -44.52 -14.08
CA ALA A 49 -6.18 -44.19 -14.37
C ALA A 49 -7.15 -44.53 -13.24
N ALA A 50 -6.68 -45.13 -12.13
CA ALA A 50 -7.52 -45.40 -10.98
C ALA A 50 -8.11 -44.10 -10.42
N ALA A 51 -9.39 -44.12 -10.06
CA ALA A 51 -10.07 -42.97 -9.50
C ALA A 51 -9.39 -42.54 -8.19
N CYS A 52 -8.97 -41.27 -8.13
CA CYS A 52 -8.40 -40.69 -6.94
C CYS A 52 -9.52 -40.00 -6.15
N ASN A 53 -9.71 -40.37 -4.88
CA ASN A 53 -10.69 -39.75 -4.00
C ASN A 53 -10.05 -38.78 -3.00
N ALA A 54 -8.76 -38.49 -3.18
CA ALA A 54 -7.99 -37.65 -2.28
C ALA A 54 -8.30 -36.17 -2.51
N GLN A 55 -8.58 -35.45 -1.43
CA GLN A 55 -8.71 -34.01 -1.47
C GLN A 55 -7.35 -33.36 -1.75
N ILE A 56 -7.33 -32.38 -2.65
CA ILE A 56 -6.13 -31.58 -2.92
C ILE A 56 -6.21 -30.33 -2.06
N ASP A 57 -5.21 -30.06 -1.23
CA ASP A 57 -5.12 -28.82 -0.46
C ASP A 57 -3.73 -28.19 -0.56
N LEU A 58 -3.66 -27.07 -1.27
CA LEU A 58 -2.44 -26.36 -1.56
C LEU A 58 -2.25 -25.09 -0.71
N ARG A 59 -3.15 -24.76 0.23
CA ARG A 59 -3.15 -23.47 1.00
C ARG A 59 -1.85 -23.18 1.78
N LYS A 60 -1.04 -24.20 2.03
CA LYS A 60 0.30 -24.10 2.66
C LYS A 60 1.41 -24.77 1.83
N ARG A 61 1.12 -25.15 0.58
CA ARG A 61 2.00 -25.96 -0.28
C ARG A 61 2.37 -25.28 -1.60
N VAL A 62 1.80 -24.12 -1.93
CA VAL A 62 2.15 -23.34 -3.14
C VAL A 62 2.28 -21.85 -2.81
N VAL A 63 3.01 -21.11 -3.64
CA VAL A 63 3.29 -19.67 -3.46
C VAL A 63 2.14 -18.77 -4.00
N GLY A 64 1.22 -19.36 -4.77
CA GLY A 64 0.09 -18.67 -5.43
C GLY A 64 -1.17 -18.53 -4.56
N ASP A 65 -2.12 -17.73 -5.02
CA ASP A 65 -3.42 -17.56 -4.37
C ASP A 65 -4.28 -18.81 -4.57
N VAL A 66 -4.49 -19.54 -3.49
CA VAL A 66 -5.25 -20.79 -3.48
C VAL A 66 -6.73 -20.49 -3.31
N ARG A 67 -7.54 -20.99 -4.24
CA ARG A 67 -8.99 -20.87 -4.22
C ARG A 67 -9.64 -22.25 -4.10
N ALA A 68 -10.87 -22.27 -3.59
CA ALA A 68 -11.68 -23.47 -3.61
C ALA A 68 -12.09 -23.78 -5.06
N TYR A 69 -11.96 -25.04 -5.46
CA TYR A 69 -12.36 -25.59 -6.75
C TYR A 69 -13.09 -26.91 -6.50
N THR A 70 -14.35 -26.98 -6.90
CA THR A 70 -15.24 -28.10 -6.55
C THR A 70 -15.37 -29.07 -7.71
N HIS A 71 -15.09 -30.35 -7.47
CA HIS A 71 -15.30 -31.43 -8.43
C HIS A 71 -16.05 -32.59 -7.76
N LYS A 72 -17.18 -33.02 -8.35
CA LYS A 72 -18.06 -34.10 -7.84
C LYS A 72 -18.37 -34.00 -6.33
N GLY A 73 -18.54 -32.79 -5.82
CA GLY A 73 -18.88 -32.53 -4.42
C GLY A 73 -17.70 -32.52 -3.43
N GLN A 74 -16.48 -32.87 -3.86
CA GLN A 74 -15.26 -32.64 -3.09
C GLN A 74 -14.68 -31.27 -3.42
N VAL A 75 -14.19 -30.56 -2.39
CA VAL A 75 -13.57 -29.24 -2.55
C VAL A 75 -12.07 -29.39 -2.51
N HIS A 76 -11.43 -29.08 -3.62
CA HIS A 76 -9.99 -29.00 -3.73
C HIS A 76 -9.59 -27.53 -3.51
N TYR A 77 -8.58 -27.28 -2.69
CA TYR A 77 -7.99 -25.96 -2.55
C TYR A 77 -6.77 -25.91 -3.46
N MET A 78 -6.94 -25.30 -4.64
CA MET A 78 -5.95 -25.30 -5.71
C MET A 78 -5.68 -23.87 -6.18
N ASP A 79 -4.45 -23.61 -6.58
CA ASP A 79 -4.09 -22.36 -7.25
C ASP A 79 -4.38 -22.46 -8.76
N PRO A 80 -4.25 -21.37 -9.54
CA PRO A 80 -4.58 -21.39 -10.97
C PRO A 80 -3.83 -22.45 -11.78
N VAL A 81 -2.58 -22.78 -11.41
CA VAL A 81 -1.77 -23.81 -12.11
C VAL A 81 -2.30 -25.20 -11.83
N ALA A 82 -2.58 -25.52 -10.56
CA ALA A 82 -3.15 -26.81 -10.19
C ALA A 82 -4.56 -27.03 -10.78
N ILE A 83 -5.36 -25.96 -10.91
CA ILE A 83 -6.67 -26.03 -11.58
C ILE A 83 -6.51 -26.37 -13.07
N ALA A 84 -5.56 -25.75 -13.78
CA ALA A 84 -5.33 -26.07 -15.18
C ALA A 84 -4.90 -27.53 -15.39
N ILE A 85 -4.02 -28.06 -14.53
CA ILE A 85 -3.62 -29.49 -14.57
C ILE A 85 -4.79 -30.41 -14.22
N PHE A 86 -5.64 -30.00 -13.28
CA PHE A 86 -6.83 -30.75 -12.88
C PHE A 86 -7.84 -30.82 -14.03
N GLU A 87 -8.11 -29.71 -14.71
CA GLU A 87 -9.01 -29.64 -15.87
C GLU A 87 -8.48 -30.45 -17.07
N ASP A 88 -7.18 -30.33 -17.39
CA ASP A 88 -6.51 -31.16 -18.42
C ASP A 88 -6.60 -32.66 -18.10
N GLY A 89 -6.42 -33.04 -16.82
CA GLY A 89 -6.57 -34.42 -16.38
C GLY A 89 -7.99 -34.94 -16.53
N LEU A 90 -9.01 -34.12 -16.20
CA LEU A 90 -10.40 -34.48 -16.42
C LEU A 90 -10.72 -34.66 -17.90
N GLU A 91 -10.26 -33.76 -18.77
CA GLU A 91 -10.45 -33.92 -20.22
C GLU A 91 -9.80 -35.22 -20.72
N ARG A 92 -8.57 -35.48 -20.27
CA ARG A 92 -7.81 -36.66 -20.67
C ARG A 92 -8.41 -37.97 -20.18
N TYR A 93 -9.05 -38.04 -19.01
CA TYR A 93 -9.62 -39.29 -18.48
C TYR A 93 -11.16 -39.33 -18.51
N GLN A 94 -11.79 -38.62 -19.46
CA GLN A 94 -13.25 -38.58 -19.65
C GLN A 94 -14.03 -38.18 -18.38
N GLY A 95 -13.59 -37.12 -17.72
CA GLY A 95 -14.23 -36.55 -16.53
C GLY A 95 -13.97 -37.33 -15.24
N VAL A 96 -13.00 -38.26 -15.25
CA VAL A 96 -12.55 -38.99 -14.05
C VAL A 96 -11.32 -38.31 -13.48
N PHE A 97 -11.38 -37.94 -12.19
CA PHE A 97 -10.19 -37.52 -11.46
C PHE A 97 -9.37 -38.75 -11.07
N THR A 98 -8.15 -38.85 -11.61
CA THR A 98 -7.31 -40.04 -11.54
C THR A 98 -6.07 -39.85 -10.68
N GLN A 99 -5.43 -40.95 -10.27
CA GLN A 99 -4.16 -40.91 -9.53
C GLN A 99 -3.06 -40.17 -10.32
N ASP A 100 -3.04 -40.32 -11.64
CA ASP A 100 -2.15 -39.57 -12.52
C ASP A 100 -2.35 -38.05 -12.44
N THR A 101 -3.61 -37.61 -12.41
CA THR A 101 -3.95 -36.18 -12.27
C THR A 101 -3.53 -35.65 -10.89
N TYR A 102 -3.77 -36.43 -9.84
CA TYR A 102 -3.32 -36.11 -8.48
C TYR A 102 -1.79 -35.98 -8.40
N ASP A 103 -1.06 -36.96 -8.94
CA ASP A 103 0.41 -36.98 -8.92
C ASP A 103 0.98 -35.79 -9.70
N ARG A 104 0.41 -35.45 -10.86
CA ARG A 104 0.82 -34.28 -11.67
C ARG A 104 0.63 -32.95 -10.94
N ILE A 105 -0.43 -32.80 -10.15
CA ILE A 105 -0.69 -31.57 -9.38
C ILE A 105 0.31 -31.39 -8.24
N TYR A 106 0.69 -32.49 -7.57
CA TYR A 106 1.71 -32.44 -6.52
C TYR A 106 3.14 -32.36 -7.07
N ALA A 107 3.36 -32.74 -8.33
CA ALA A 107 4.61 -32.58 -9.06
C ALA A 107 4.76 -31.23 -9.79
N ALA A 108 3.76 -30.34 -9.69
CA ALA A 108 3.77 -29.05 -10.38
C ALA A 108 4.89 -28.12 -9.87
N GLU A 109 5.45 -27.30 -10.77
CA GLU A 109 6.66 -26.51 -10.51
C GLU A 109 6.50 -25.40 -9.46
N ASN A 110 5.26 -25.00 -9.20
CA ASN A 110 4.86 -24.00 -8.20
C ASN A 110 4.63 -24.61 -6.79
N ASN A 111 4.74 -25.93 -6.66
CA ASN A 111 4.62 -26.64 -5.38
C ASN A 111 5.91 -26.47 -4.56
N LEU A 112 5.78 -25.96 -3.33
CA LEU A 112 6.89 -25.71 -2.40
C LEU A 112 7.78 -26.93 -2.20
N ARG A 113 7.22 -28.15 -2.23
CA ARG A 113 8.00 -29.39 -2.12
C ARG A 113 8.83 -29.66 -3.37
N VAL A 114 8.27 -29.44 -4.56
CA VAL A 114 8.96 -29.63 -5.85
C VAL A 114 10.00 -28.54 -6.06
N ILE A 115 9.71 -27.30 -5.65
CA ILE A 115 10.67 -26.21 -5.59
C ILE A 115 11.83 -26.61 -4.66
N ALA A 116 11.54 -27.09 -3.45
CA ALA A 116 12.58 -27.56 -2.52
C ALA A 116 13.35 -28.79 -3.03
N GLU A 117 12.71 -29.74 -3.71
CA GLU A 117 13.38 -30.91 -4.30
C GLU A 117 14.23 -30.54 -5.53
N LYS A 118 13.76 -29.63 -6.40
CA LYS A 118 14.54 -29.07 -7.52
C LYS A 118 15.69 -28.22 -7.01
N GLU A 119 15.48 -27.38 -6.00
CA GLU A 119 16.55 -26.64 -5.32
C GLU A 119 17.54 -27.62 -4.68
N LYS A 120 17.08 -28.69 -4.03
CA LYS A 120 17.95 -29.75 -3.48
C LYS A 120 18.73 -30.49 -4.57
N GLN A 121 18.13 -30.80 -5.71
CA GLN A 121 18.79 -31.44 -6.86
C GLN A 121 19.78 -30.48 -7.52
N GLN A 122 19.40 -29.22 -7.75
CA GLN A 122 20.29 -28.17 -8.23
C GLN A 122 21.44 -27.94 -7.24
N ARG A 123 21.21 -28.02 -5.93
CA ARG A 123 22.24 -27.99 -4.87
C ARG A 123 23.14 -29.24 -4.88
N LEU A 124 22.59 -30.43 -5.17
CA LEU A 124 23.35 -31.68 -5.31
C LEU A 124 24.21 -31.67 -6.59
N GLU A 125 23.69 -31.11 -7.68
CA GLU A 125 24.40 -30.89 -8.93
C GLU A 125 25.44 -29.78 -8.81
N ALA A 126 25.14 -28.69 -8.10
CA ALA A 126 26.08 -27.62 -7.74
C ALA A 126 27.19 -28.15 -6.81
N LYS A 127 26.86 -28.96 -5.79
CA LYS A 127 27.85 -29.69 -4.96
C LYS A 127 28.70 -30.66 -5.78
N ARG A 128 28.11 -31.39 -6.73
CA ARG A 128 28.84 -32.26 -7.67
C ARG A 128 29.71 -31.47 -8.65
N ARG A 129 29.33 -30.22 -8.96
CA ARG A 129 30.09 -29.25 -9.77
C ARG A 129 31.09 -28.41 -8.96
N GLY A 130 31.15 -28.58 -7.64
CA GLY A 130 32.10 -27.88 -6.76
C GLY A 130 31.71 -26.45 -6.38
N GLU A 131 30.45 -26.07 -6.49
CA GLU A 131 29.93 -24.77 -6.03
C GLU A 131 29.59 -24.86 -4.53
N SER A 132 30.36 -24.14 -3.71
CA SER A 132 30.17 -24.07 -2.25
C SER A 132 29.02 -23.13 -1.89
N LEU A 133 28.00 -23.64 -1.19
CA LEU A 133 27.02 -22.82 -0.47
C LEU A 133 27.72 -22.17 0.73
N THR A 134 27.47 -20.88 0.95
CA THR A 134 28.02 -20.16 2.11
C THR A 134 27.39 -20.69 3.42
N PRO A 135 28.18 -20.89 4.49
CA PRO A 135 27.71 -21.45 5.78
C PRO A 135 26.48 -20.78 6.42
N GLY A 136 26.16 -19.53 6.05
CA GLY A 136 25.07 -18.77 6.63
C GLY A 136 23.66 -19.01 6.07
N GLN A 137 23.53 -19.48 4.83
CA GLN A 137 22.20 -19.70 4.23
C GLN A 137 21.42 -20.83 4.89
N SER A 138 22.11 -21.85 5.40
CA SER A 138 21.48 -23.03 6.03
C SER A 138 20.84 -22.72 7.39
N HIS A 139 21.36 -21.74 8.13
CA HIS A 139 20.86 -21.34 9.45
C HIS A 139 19.66 -20.40 9.34
N ALA A 140 19.68 -19.45 8.38
CA ALA A 140 18.51 -18.63 8.06
C ALA A 140 17.29 -19.48 7.64
N GLU A 141 17.53 -20.54 6.85
CA GLU A 141 16.48 -21.48 6.44
C GLU A 141 15.87 -22.27 7.62
N GLN A 142 16.66 -22.59 8.65
CA GLN A 142 16.15 -23.22 9.88
C GLN A 142 15.30 -22.27 10.70
N VAL A 143 15.67 -20.98 10.76
CA VAL A 143 14.86 -19.95 11.42
C VAL A 143 13.48 -19.89 10.78
N HIS A 144 13.34 -19.95 9.45
CA HIS A 144 12.03 -19.90 8.76
C HIS A 144 11.14 -21.14 8.91
N GLN A 145 11.64 -22.28 9.39
CA GLN A 145 10.82 -23.49 9.54
C GLN A 145 10.05 -23.48 10.87
N ASN A 146 8.70 -23.44 10.77
CA ASN A 146 7.76 -23.54 11.89
C ASN A 146 7.92 -22.47 12.99
N ILE A 147 8.26 -21.24 12.61
CA ILE A 147 8.37 -20.07 13.51
C ILE A 147 7.14 -19.89 14.42
N ALA A 148 5.94 -20.11 13.89
CA ALA A 148 4.69 -19.90 14.62
C ALA A 148 4.52 -20.85 15.81
N ASP A 149 5.19 -22.01 15.81
CA ASP A 149 5.13 -22.99 16.90
C ASP A 149 6.25 -22.79 17.95
N LEU A 150 7.21 -21.90 17.67
CA LEU A 150 8.32 -21.60 18.58
C LEU A 150 7.88 -20.60 19.65
N LYS A 151 8.33 -20.82 20.89
CA LYS A 151 8.25 -19.78 21.91
C LYS A 151 9.10 -18.59 21.49
N HIS A 152 8.53 -17.40 21.59
CA HIS A 152 9.19 -16.14 21.27
C HIS A 152 9.05 -15.14 22.42
N GLU A 153 9.83 -14.06 22.36
CA GLU A 153 9.76 -12.93 23.31
C GLU A 153 8.34 -12.31 23.38
N GLN A 154 8.09 -11.46 24.39
CA GLN A 154 6.80 -10.76 24.55
C GLN A 154 6.31 -10.14 23.23
N SER A 155 5.13 -10.53 22.78
CA SER A 155 4.52 -10.01 21.56
C SER A 155 4.10 -8.55 21.74
N ILE A 156 4.26 -7.77 20.67
CA ILE A 156 3.70 -6.42 20.57
C ILE A 156 2.60 -6.50 19.52
N GLU A 157 1.41 -6.84 19.97
CA GLU A 157 0.26 -7.00 19.09
C GLU A 157 -0.50 -5.70 18.93
N VAL A 158 -0.66 -5.28 17.68
CA VAL A 158 -1.51 -4.14 17.35
C VAL A 158 -2.48 -4.50 16.24
N PRO A 159 -3.69 -3.91 16.22
CA PRO A 159 -4.54 -3.97 15.06
C PRO A 159 -3.81 -3.44 13.82
N PHE A 160 -4.17 -3.93 12.64
CA PHE A 160 -3.69 -3.35 11.38
C PHE A 160 -4.83 -3.06 10.41
N PHE A 161 -4.61 -2.09 9.51
CA PHE A 161 -5.52 -1.78 8.41
C PHE A 161 -4.76 -1.81 7.08
N THR A 162 -5.48 -1.99 5.97
CA THR A 162 -4.86 -2.00 4.64
C THR A 162 -5.13 -0.68 3.92
N PHE A 163 -4.08 0.05 3.57
CA PHE A 163 -4.17 1.27 2.78
C PHE A 163 -4.90 1.02 1.45
N GLY A 164 -5.74 1.97 1.05
CA GLY A 164 -6.45 1.94 -0.23
C GLY A 164 -7.57 0.90 -0.32
N LYS A 165 -7.85 0.16 0.77
CA LYS A 165 -8.89 -0.86 0.84
C LYS A 165 -10.07 -0.38 1.67
N TYR A 166 -11.17 -0.07 1.00
CA TYR A 166 -12.40 0.37 1.66
C TYR A 166 -13.55 -0.58 1.35
N THR A 167 -14.36 -0.87 2.35
CA THR A 167 -15.54 -1.71 2.20
C THR A 167 -16.72 -0.86 1.76
N HIS A 168 -17.15 -1.03 0.51
CA HIS A 168 -18.31 -0.33 -0.03
C HIS A 168 -19.57 -1.20 0.08
N ARG A 169 -20.71 -0.57 0.38
CA ARG A 169 -22.04 -1.21 0.33
C ARG A 169 -22.89 -0.49 -0.71
N ASN A 170 -23.75 -1.25 -1.39
CA ASN A 170 -24.72 -0.66 -2.30
C ASN A 170 -25.91 -0.03 -1.54
N GLU A 171 -26.18 -0.46 -0.31
CA GLU A 171 -27.37 -0.07 0.47
C GLU A 171 -27.12 -0.06 1.98
N GLU A 172 -27.94 0.69 2.73
CA GLU A 172 -27.97 0.63 4.20
C GLU A 172 -28.38 -0.76 4.70
N ARG A 173 -27.81 -1.17 5.85
CA ARG A 173 -28.25 -2.36 6.58
C ARG A 173 -28.75 -1.96 7.95
N MET A 174 -29.85 -2.55 8.39
CA MET A 174 -30.39 -2.37 9.74
C MET A 174 -30.07 -3.60 10.58
N ASN A 175 -29.58 -3.41 11.80
CA ASN A 175 -29.48 -4.53 12.73
C ASN A 175 -30.89 -4.93 13.15
N TYR A 176 -31.32 -6.16 12.89
CA TYR A 176 -32.67 -6.59 13.22
C TYR A 176 -32.66 -8.09 13.47
N ALA A 177 -33.15 -8.50 14.63
CA ALA A 177 -33.20 -9.89 15.05
C ALA A 177 -34.60 -10.47 14.78
N ALA A 178 -34.72 -11.21 13.69
CA ALA A 178 -35.92 -11.93 13.31
C ALA A 178 -35.60 -13.43 13.21
N ALA A 179 -36.54 -14.26 13.65
CA ALA A 179 -36.47 -15.70 13.39
C ALA A 179 -36.58 -15.95 11.88
N VAL A 180 -35.68 -16.79 11.37
CA VAL A 180 -35.72 -17.28 10.00
C VAL A 180 -35.42 -18.77 9.98
N THR A 181 -35.92 -19.47 8.97
CA THR A 181 -35.58 -20.86 8.70
C THR A 181 -34.86 -20.91 7.37
N LEU A 182 -33.63 -21.45 7.36
CA LEU A 182 -32.88 -21.69 6.15
C LEU A 182 -33.19 -23.10 5.65
N LYS A 183 -33.69 -23.21 4.44
CA LYS A 183 -33.79 -24.48 3.74
C LYS A 183 -32.55 -24.64 2.89
N TRP A 184 -31.70 -25.58 3.28
CA TRP A 184 -30.49 -25.94 2.53
C TRP A 184 -30.59 -27.42 2.18
N ARG A 185 -30.72 -27.72 0.89
CA ARG A 185 -31.03 -29.08 0.39
C ARG A 185 -32.33 -29.59 1.04
N ASN A 186 -32.26 -30.71 1.77
CA ASN A 186 -33.39 -31.31 2.48
C ASN A 186 -33.42 -30.95 3.98
N ALA A 187 -32.53 -30.08 4.44
CA ALA A 187 -32.45 -29.66 5.84
C ALA A 187 -33.14 -28.32 6.05
N GLU A 188 -33.91 -28.22 7.13
CA GLU A 188 -34.42 -26.97 7.67
C GLU A 188 -33.61 -26.58 8.89
N ILE A 189 -32.94 -25.43 8.81
CA ILE A 189 -31.98 -24.98 9.79
C ILE A 189 -32.51 -23.70 10.42
N PRO A 190 -32.84 -23.70 11.73
CA PRO A 190 -33.29 -22.49 12.40
C PRO A 190 -32.14 -21.49 12.52
N ALA A 191 -32.43 -20.22 12.27
CA ALA A 191 -31.48 -19.13 12.36
C ALA A 191 -32.15 -17.83 12.82
N VAL A 192 -31.35 -16.82 13.10
CA VAL A 192 -31.81 -15.47 13.45
C VAL A 192 -31.03 -14.44 12.64
N THR A 193 -31.70 -13.47 12.06
CA THR A 193 -31.02 -12.37 11.38
C THR A 193 -30.21 -11.53 12.37
N ALA A 194 -29.01 -11.12 11.99
CA ALA A 194 -28.19 -10.17 12.71
C ALA A 194 -28.32 -8.77 12.08
N ASP A 195 -28.33 -8.72 10.74
CA ASP A 195 -28.63 -7.53 9.96
C ASP A 195 -29.41 -7.87 8.69
N VAL A 196 -30.20 -6.91 8.22
CA VAL A 196 -31.08 -7.01 7.06
C VAL A 196 -30.91 -5.79 6.16
N SER A 197 -30.92 -6.03 4.85
CA SER A 197 -30.98 -5.06 3.76
C SER A 197 -31.88 -5.60 2.64
N VAL A 198 -32.19 -4.82 1.61
CA VAL A 198 -33.10 -5.27 0.54
C VAL A 198 -32.50 -6.46 -0.21
N SER A 199 -31.21 -6.43 -0.53
CA SER A 199 -30.53 -7.45 -1.33
C SER A 199 -29.72 -8.47 -0.50
N GLY A 200 -29.68 -8.36 0.82
CA GLY A 200 -28.82 -9.23 1.63
C GLY A 200 -29.17 -9.27 3.10
N ILE A 201 -28.82 -10.38 3.74
CA ILE A 201 -28.98 -10.57 5.18
C ILE A 201 -27.73 -11.23 5.77
N ARG A 202 -27.47 -11.02 7.05
CA ARG A 202 -26.57 -11.85 7.84
C ARG A 202 -27.39 -12.63 8.85
N VAL A 203 -27.17 -13.93 8.95
CA VAL A 203 -27.93 -14.80 9.85
C VAL A 203 -27.00 -15.58 10.77
N LYS A 204 -27.36 -15.71 12.03
CA LYS A 204 -26.72 -16.58 13.01
C LYS A 204 -27.46 -17.91 13.04
N LEU A 205 -26.76 -19.01 12.82
CA LEU A 205 -27.34 -20.35 12.92
C LEU A 205 -27.67 -20.66 14.39
N LYS A 206 -28.86 -21.19 14.66
CA LYS A 206 -29.27 -21.71 15.97
C LYS A 206 -28.97 -23.21 16.05
N VAL A 207 -27.73 -23.58 15.71
CA VAL A 207 -27.22 -24.95 15.76
C VAL A 207 -25.97 -24.94 16.65
N PRO A 208 -25.86 -25.84 17.65
CA PRO A 208 -24.64 -26.00 18.45
C PRO A 208 -23.42 -26.28 17.57
N SER A 209 -22.26 -25.74 17.95
CA SER A 209 -21.04 -25.81 17.12
C SER A 209 -20.64 -27.23 16.74
N GLU A 210 -20.83 -28.19 17.66
CA GLU A 210 -20.59 -29.62 17.49
C GLU A 210 -21.51 -30.32 16.47
N HIS A 211 -22.62 -29.69 16.09
CA HIS A 211 -23.57 -30.22 15.10
C HIS A 211 -23.48 -29.53 13.74
N LEU A 212 -22.63 -28.51 13.60
CA LEU A 212 -22.45 -27.80 12.34
C LEU A 212 -21.79 -28.64 11.26
N GLU A 213 -21.00 -29.66 11.62
CA GLU A 213 -20.43 -30.61 10.64
C GLU A 213 -21.51 -31.33 9.82
N ARG A 214 -22.73 -31.44 10.37
CA ARG A 214 -23.90 -32.01 9.68
C ARG A 214 -24.46 -31.09 8.60
N TYR A 215 -24.11 -29.80 8.65
CA TYR A 215 -24.53 -28.77 7.73
C TYR A 215 -23.29 -28.07 7.14
N PRO A 216 -22.51 -28.74 6.28
CA PRO A 216 -21.29 -28.19 5.70
C PRO A 216 -21.63 -27.17 4.59
N ILE A 217 -22.36 -26.12 4.96
CA ILE A 217 -22.74 -25.00 4.11
C ILE A 217 -21.46 -24.27 3.70
N LYS A 218 -21.30 -24.02 2.40
CA LYS A 218 -20.14 -23.36 1.83
C LYS A 218 -20.55 -22.07 1.13
N THR A 219 -19.57 -21.21 0.87
CA THR A 219 -19.74 -20.09 -0.05
C THR A 219 -20.25 -20.61 -1.40
N GLU A 220 -21.10 -19.82 -2.05
CA GLU A 220 -21.83 -20.11 -3.30
C GLU A 220 -22.99 -21.11 -3.16
N ASP A 221 -23.20 -21.75 -2.00
CA ASP A 221 -24.38 -22.58 -1.79
C ASP A 221 -25.67 -21.73 -1.86
N SER A 222 -26.71 -22.31 -2.48
CA SER A 222 -28.06 -21.73 -2.48
C SER A 222 -28.82 -22.16 -1.24
N VAL A 223 -29.49 -21.21 -0.59
CA VAL A 223 -30.38 -21.42 0.56
C VAL A 223 -31.68 -20.67 0.34
N ASP A 224 -32.82 -21.33 0.59
CA ASP A 224 -34.11 -20.64 0.62
C ASP A 224 -34.39 -20.15 2.04
N VAL A 225 -34.59 -18.85 2.19
CA VAL A 225 -34.80 -18.21 3.48
C VAL A 225 -36.29 -17.97 3.69
N SER A 226 -36.85 -18.65 4.69
CA SER A 226 -38.21 -18.41 5.15
C SER A 226 -38.20 -17.43 6.33
N PHE A 227 -38.80 -16.25 6.15
CA PHE A 227 -38.85 -15.18 7.14
C PHE A 227 -39.99 -15.41 8.15
N THR A 228 -39.84 -16.42 9.01
CA THR A 228 -40.88 -16.86 9.95
C THR A 228 -41.27 -15.78 10.96
N GLY A 229 -40.31 -14.98 11.44
CA GLY A 229 -40.58 -13.86 12.36
C GLY A 229 -41.29 -12.67 11.71
N PHE A 230 -41.04 -12.40 10.41
CA PHE A 230 -41.76 -11.35 9.69
C PHE A 230 -43.17 -11.80 9.30
N SER A 231 -43.33 -13.08 8.93
CA SER A 231 -44.61 -13.64 8.49
C SER A 231 -45.66 -13.67 9.61
N SER A 232 -45.24 -13.65 10.88
CA SER A 232 -46.15 -13.51 12.03
C SER A 232 -46.63 -12.08 12.25
N GLU A 233 -45.90 -11.08 11.78
CA GLU A 233 -46.20 -9.65 12.00
C GLU A 233 -46.73 -8.95 10.73
N PHE A 234 -46.45 -9.49 9.55
CA PHE A 234 -46.76 -8.89 8.25
C PHE A 234 -47.25 -9.94 7.23
N THR A 235 -48.20 -9.55 6.38
CA THR A 235 -48.69 -10.42 5.30
C THR A 235 -47.71 -10.40 4.13
N LEU A 236 -46.85 -11.43 4.05
CA LEU A 236 -45.86 -11.60 2.98
C LEU A 236 -46.25 -12.77 2.06
N ASN A 237 -46.43 -12.51 0.77
CA ASN A 237 -46.72 -13.54 -0.24
C ASN A 237 -45.45 -14.23 -0.74
N ILE A 238 -44.73 -14.91 0.15
CA ILE A 238 -43.46 -15.59 -0.19
C ILE A 238 -43.61 -17.10 0.07
N LYS A 239 -44.42 -17.76 -0.76
CA LYS A 239 -44.62 -19.20 -0.64
C LYS A 239 -43.35 -19.94 -1.09
N GLY A 240 -42.66 -20.61 -0.15
CA GLY A 240 -41.49 -21.45 -0.43
C GLY A 240 -40.14 -20.90 0.04
N GLY A 241 -40.10 -19.68 0.57
CA GLY A 241 -38.86 -18.99 0.96
C GLY A 241 -38.28 -18.13 -0.18
N VAL A 242 -37.36 -17.24 0.18
CA VAL A 242 -36.64 -16.38 -0.77
C VAL A 242 -35.26 -16.98 -1.04
N PRO A 243 -34.83 -17.14 -2.30
CA PRO A 243 -33.51 -17.70 -2.60
C PRO A 243 -32.39 -16.71 -2.30
N TYR A 244 -31.36 -17.21 -1.61
CA TYR A 244 -30.11 -16.51 -1.34
C TYR A 244 -28.91 -17.40 -1.67
N SER A 245 -27.82 -16.78 -2.11
CA SER A 245 -26.50 -17.39 -2.18
C SER A 245 -25.69 -17.06 -0.92
N VAL A 246 -24.96 -18.05 -0.41
CA VAL A 246 -24.02 -17.85 0.71
C VAL A 246 -22.77 -17.16 0.17
N ILE A 247 -22.46 -15.96 0.65
CA ILE A 247 -21.25 -15.21 0.24
C ILE A 247 -20.09 -15.43 1.21
N ALA A 248 -20.38 -15.74 2.48
CA ALA A 248 -19.36 -16.09 3.46
C ALA A 248 -19.96 -16.89 4.61
N VAL A 249 -19.12 -17.74 5.21
CA VAL A 249 -19.38 -18.45 6.47
C VAL A 249 -18.37 -17.94 7.48
N GLU A 250 -18.84 -17.36 8.58
CA GLU A 250 -18.02 -16.80 9.64
C GLU A 250 -18.21 -17.60 10.93
N GLN A 251 -17.12 -18.16 11.45
CA GLN A 251 -17.10 -18.72 12.79
C GLN A 251 -16.69 -17.63 13.78
N LYS A 252 -17.53 -17.38 14.79
CA LYS A 252 -17.25 -16.48 15.90
C LYS A 252 -17.44 -17.24 17.22
N ASP A 253 -16.87 -16.71 18.30
CA ASP A 253 -16.97 -17.31 19.64
C ASP A 253 -18.42 -17.56 20.06
N ASN A 254 -19.34 -16.72 19.60
CA ASN A 254 -20.76 -16.79 19.94
C ASN A 254 -21.61 -17.57 18.92
N GLY A 255 -21.03 -18.20 17.90
CA GLY A 255 -21.71 -19.08 16.93
C GLY A 255 -21.33 -18.82 15.46
N THR A 256 -21.98 -19.56 14.56
CA THR A 256 -21.75 -19.46 13.11
C THR A 256 -22.70 -18.48 12.45
N TYR A 257 -22.13 -17.61 11.63
CA TYR A 257 -22.87 -16.62 10.85
C TYR A 257 -22.73 -16.92 9.36
N LEU A 258 -23.84 -16.84 8.62
CA LEU A 258 -23.83 -16.83 7.17
C LEU A 258 -24.09 -15.41 6.67
N ARG A 259 -23.30 -14.94 5.71
CA ARG A 259 -23.61 -13.76 4.91
C ARG A 259 -24.32 -14.21 3.66
N LEU A 260 -25.57 -13.78 3.48
CA LEU A 260 -26.43 -14.22 2.40
C LEU A 260 -26.70 -13.05 1.45
N LYS A 261 -26.56 -13.28 0.15
CA LYS A 261 -26.93 -12.34 -0.92
C LYS A 261 -28.13 -12.89 -1.67
N ARG A 262 -29.19 -12.11 -1.74
CA ARG A 262 -30.40 -12.49 -2.45
C ARG A 262 -30.13 -12.54 -3.94
N ASP A 263 -30.74 -13.49 -4.63
CA ASP A 263 -30.80 -13.43 -6.08
C ASP A 263 -31.79 -12.31 -6.48
N THR A 264 -31.28 -11.27 -7.16
CA THR A 264 -32.08 -10.12 -7.60
C THR A 264 -32.66 -10.31 -9.00
N GLU A 265 -32.31 -11.38 -9.71
CA GLU A 265 -32.92 -11.71 -11.01
C GLU A 265 -34.33 -12.33 -10.84
N MET A 266 -34.60 -12.94 -9.68
CA MET A 266 -35.95 -13.28 -9.26
C MET A 266 -36.62 -12.06 -8.62
N HIS A 267 -37.53 -11.43 -9.35
CA HIS A 267 -38.29 -10.28 -8.89
C HIS A 267 -39.37 -10.67 -7.87
N PHE A 268 -39.16 -10.29 -6.61
CA PHE A 268 -40.17 -10.32 -5.56
C PHE A 268 -40.61 -8.88 -5.25
N ASP A 269 -41.20 -8.18 -6.20
CA ASP A 269 -41.45 -6.72 -6.12
C ASP A 269 -42.22 -6.29 -4.85
N ASP A 270 -43.20 -7.10 -4.41
CA ASP A 270 -43.93 -6.88 -3.16
C ASP A 270 -43.01 -6.98 -1.93
N PHE A 271 -42.09 -7.95 -1.92
CA PHE A 271 -41.13 -8.15 -0.84
C PHE A 271 -40.05 -7.06 -0.83
N ASP A 272 -39.62 -6.61 -2.01
CA ASP A 272 -38.66 -5.52 -2.17
C ASP A 272 -39.23 -4.20 -1.67
N SER A 273 -40.47 -3.89 -2.06
CA SER A 273 -41.19 -2.73 -1.56
C SER A 273 -41.40 -2.83 -0.05
N PHE A 274 -41.73 -4.02 0.46
CA PHE A 274 -41.86 -4.25 1.90
C PHE A 274 -40.54 -3.99 2.62
N LEU A 275 -39.42 -4.64 2.25
CA LEU A 275 -38.14 -4.48 2.93
C LEU A 275 -37.64 -3.04 2.86
N SER A 276 -37.80 -2.37 1.72
CA SER A 276 -37.44 -0.95 1.58
C SER A 276 -38.24 -0.07 2.55
N LYS A 277 -39.57 -0.18 2.58
CA LYS A 277 -40.43 0.58 3.49
C LYS A 277 -40.18 0.22 4.95
N PHE A 278 -39.95 -1.05 5.25
CA PHE A 278 -39.65 -1.54 6.60
C PHE A 278 -38.34 -0.96 7.11
N ILE A 279 -37.27 -1.03 6.31
CA ILE A 279 -35.97 -0.45 6.69
C ILE A 279 -36.09 1.07 6.87
N ASP A 280 -36.69 1.79 5.92
CA ASP A 280 -36.81 3.24 6.03
C ASP A 280 -37.70 3.68 7.22
N GLY A 281 -38.77 2.94 7.52
CA GLY A 281 -39.65 3.22 8.64
C GLY A 281 -39.04 2.90 10.01
N TYR A 282 -38.18 1.88 10.10
CA TYR A 282 -37.69 1.36 11.38
C TYR A 282 -36.19 1.55 11.64
N LYS A 283 -35.41 2.09 10.70
CA LYS A 283 -33.94 2.28 10.87
C LYS A 283 -33.53 3.15 12.04
N ARG A 284 -34.37 4.10 12.44
CA ARG A 284 -34.17 4.90 13.65
C ARG A 284 -34.40 4.11 14.95
N ARG A 285 -35.23 3.06 14.90
CA ARG A 285 -35.58 2.21 16.05
C ARG A 285 -34.57 1.09 16.29
N TYR A 286 -34.14 0.38 15.24
CA TYR A 286 -33.31 -0.84 15.39
C TYR A 286 -31.81 -0.66 15.11
N LYS A 287 -31.33 0.58 14.99
CA LYS A 287 -29.93 0.96 14.73
C LYS A 287 -29.42 0.49 13.35
N VAL A 288 -28.97 1.45 12.55
CA VAL A 288 -28.26 1.18 11.29
C VAL A 288 -26.90 0.54 11.57
N ASN A 289 -26.52 -0.47 10.80
CA ASN A 289 -25.21 -1.07 10.86
C ASN A 289 -24.19 -0.18 10.15
N VAL A 290 -23.26 0.38 10.93
CA VAL A 290 -22.25 1.33 10.46
C VAL A 290 -20.84 0.71 10.33
N ASP A 291 -20.69 -0.60 10.48
CA ASP A 291 -19.38 -1.26 10.57
C ASP A 291 -18.49 -0.96 9.35
N ASN A 292 -19.05 -1.02 8.13
CA ASN A 292 -18.28 -0.74 6.92
C ASN A 292 -17.80 0.72 6.86
N VAL A 293 -18.60 1.66 7.39
CA VAL A 293 -18.24 3.08 7.43
C VAL A 293 -17.17 3.31 8.50
N VAL A 294 -17.28 2.67 9.67
CA VAL A 294 -16.25 2.72 10.72
C VAL A 294 -14.91 2.18 10.21
N ASP A 295 -14.90 1.02 9.54
CA ASP A 295 -13.66 0.44 8.99
C ASP A 295 -13.03 1.33 7.91
N ALA A 296 -13.86 1.88 7.01
CA ALA A 296 -13.42 2.77 5.96
C ALA A 296 -12.89 4.10 6.51
N LEU A 297 -13.59 4.68 7.49
CA LEU A 297 -13.22 5.92 8.17
C LEU A 297 -11.92 5.75 8.96
N THR A 298 -11.78 4.63 9.67
CA THR A 298 -10.52 4.27 10.35
C THR A 298 -9.37 4.26 9.34
N SER A 299 -9.53 3.59 8.20
CA SER A 299 -8.48 3.52 7.17
C SER A 299 -8.16 4.90 6.59
N LYS A 300 -9.19 5.67 6.19
CA LYS A 300 -9.02 7.02 5.63
C LYS A 300 -8.37 8.01 6.61
N ALA A 301 -8.76 7.97 7.88
CA ALA A 301 -8.19 8.82 8.92
C ALA A 301 -6.67 8.57 9.07
N HIS A 302 -6.27 7.30 9.17
CA HIS A 302 -4.86 6.94 9.30
C HIS A 302 -4.07 7.23 8.02
N GLU A 303 -4.67 7.04 6.85
CA GLU A 303 -4.08 7.49 5.58
C GLU A 303 -3.85 9.01 5.57
N GLN A 304 -4.82 9.79 6.05
CA GLN A 304 -4.74 11.24 6.09
C GLN A 304 -3.68 11.75 7.07
N LEU A 305 -3.41 11.01 8.14
CA LEU A 305 -2.28 11.28 9.03
C LEU A 305 -0.94 10.96 8.34
N TYR A 306 -0.85 9.84 7.62
CA TYR A 306 0.42 9.36 7.05
C TYR A 306 0.87 10.16 5.82
N LEU A 307 0.00 10.37 4.84
CA LEU A 307 0.38 10.86 3.51
C LEU A 307 1.04 12.25 3.49
N PRO A 308 0.57 13.28 4.24
CA PRO A 308 1.28 14.56 4.32
C PRO A 308 2.67 14.44 4.98
N ARG A 309 2.89 13.37 5.76
CA ARG A 309 4.07 13.16 6.60
C ARG A 309 5.03 12.12 6.03
N MET A 310 4.75 11.54 4.87
CA MET A 310 5.63 10.56 4.25
C MET A 310 6.96 11.19 3.84
N VAL A 311 8.06 10.50 4.13
CA VAL A 311 9.44 10.95 3.86
C VAL A 311 10.00 10.41 2.54
N GLY A 312 9.46 9.29 2.05
CA GLY A 312 9.77 8.78 0.72
C GLY A 312 9.07 9.61 -0.35
N VAL A 313 9.68 9.71 -1.54
CA VAL A 313 9.11 10.40 -2.71
C VAL A 313 8.51 9.38 -3.67
N PRO A 314 7.17 9.27 -3.79
CA PRO A 314 6.54 8.49 -4.85
C PRO A 314 6.78 9.16 -6.22
N LEU A 315 7.43 8.44 -7.12
CA LEU A 315 7.70 8.79 -8.51
C LEU A 315 6.84 7.89 -9.42
N PHE A 316 5.94 8.49 -10.19
CA PHE A 316 5.07 7.77 -11.11
C PHE A 316 5.72 7.70 -12.50
N PHE A 317 5.91 6.49 -13.00
CA PHE A 317 6.63 6.23 -14.24
C PHE A 317 5.67 6.11 -15.42
N LYS A 318 5.88 6.95 -16.42
CA LYS A 318 5.19 6.89 -17.70
C LYS A 318 5.95 6.00 -18.66
N ARG A 319 5.22 5.19 -19.43
CA ARG A 319 5.76 4.40 -20.52
C ARG A 319 5.25 4.96 -21.85
N VAL A 320 6.19 5.28 -22.74
CA VAL A 320 5.91 5.70 -24.12
C VAL A 320 6.76 4.84 -25.02
N GLU A 321 6.11 4.03 -25.86
CA GLU A 321 6.78 3.03 -26.69
C GLU A 321 7.71 2.12 -25.87
N LYS A 322 9.02 2.12 -26.18
CA LYS A 322 10.05 1.33 -25.51
C LYS A 322 10.71 2.07 -24.33
N ARG A 323 10.36 3.34 -24.07
CA ARG A 323 10.98 4.16 -23.02
C ARG A 323 10.06 4.25 -21.80
N MET A 324 10.68 4.22 -20.62
CA MET A 324 10.01 4.47 -19.35
C MET A 324 10.81 5.52 -18.58
N PHE A 325 10.13 6.46 -17.95
CA PHE A 325 10.75 7.57 -17.22
C PHE A 325 9.80 8.10 -16.13
N PRO A 326 10.31 8.68 -15.03
CA PRO A 326 9.46 9.29 -14.03
C PRO A 326 8.84 10.58 -14.60
N GLN A 327 7.51 10.68 -14.52
CA GLN A 327 6.75 11.77 -15.13
C GLN A 327 6.28 12.78 -14.09
N VAL A 328 5.85 12.29 -12.93
CA VAL A 328 5.32 13.12 -11.84
C VAL A 328 5.74 12.52 -10.50
N ALA A 329 6.07 13.39 -9.54
CA ALA A 329 6.30 13.05 -8.14
C ALA A 329 5.14 13.52 -7.28
N LEU A 330 4.80 12.75 -6.24
CA LEU A 330 3.94 13.20 -5.15
C LEU A 330 4.83 13.80 -4.05
N GLU A 331 4.82 15.12 -3.94
CA GLU A 331 5.67 15.90 -3.05
C GLU A 331 4.95 16.19 -1.73
N THR A 332 5.68 16.16 -0.63
CA THR A 332 5.23 16.56 0.70
C THR A 332 6.26 17.50 1.32
N LYS A 333 5.89 18.17 2.41
CA LYS A 333 6.83 18.96 3.20
C LYS A 333 8.07 18.16 3.64
N PHE A 334 7.92 16.86 3.91
CA PHE A 334 8.99 16.03 4.45
C PHE A 334 9.85 15.33 3.39
N ASN A 335 9.46 15.36 2.13
CA ASN A 335 10.20 14.74 1.04
C ASN A 335 10.65 15.74 -0.05
N ALA A 336 10.24 17.01 0.03
CA ALA A 336 10.60 18.06 -0.92
C ALA A 336 12.12 18.27 -1.05
N GLU A 337 12.86 18.21 0.07
CA GLU A 337 14.33 18.37 0.05
C GLU A 337 15.02 17.31 -0.83
N VAL A 338 14.45 16.10 -0.90
CA VAL A 338 14.96 15.07 -1.82
C VAL A 338 14.84 15.56 -3.26
N LEU A 339 13.69 16.08 -3.67
CA LEU A 339 13.49 16.59 -5.03
C LEU A 339 14.34 17.85 -5.31
N ASP A 340 14.49 18.72 -4.33
CA ASP A 340 15.31 19.93 -4.43
C ASP A 340 16.78 19.60 -4.67
N SER A 341 17.28 18.55 -4.01
CA SER A 341 18.64 18.05 -4.25
C SER A 341 18.88 17.59 -5.69
N TRP A 342 17.82 17.33 -6.48
CA TRP A 342 17.90 16.96 -7.90
C TRP A 342 17.55 18.11 -8.85
N THR A 343 17.60 19.35 -8.38
CA THR A 343 17.31 20.54 -9.20
C THR A 343 18.59 21.03 -9.86
N ASP A 344 18.59 21.16 -11.19
CA ASP A 344 19.73 21.68 -11.95
C ASP A 344 19.82 23.21 -11.90
N GLU A 345 20.87 23.77 -12.51
CA GLU A 345 21.05 25.23 -12.60
C GLU A 345 19.96 25.98 -13.38
N ASN A 346 19.06 25.26 -14.06
CA ASN A 346 17.95 25.82 -14.83
C ASN A 346 16.60 25.64 -14.10
N ASN A 347 16.62 25.27 -12.82
CA ASN A 347 15.45 24.97 -11.99
C ASN A 347 14.61 23.78 -12.51
N ASN A 348 15.21 22.86 -13.25
CA ASN A 348 14.56 21.61 -13.64
C ASN A 348 14.90 20.51 -12.64
N CYS A 349 13.88 19.80 -12.15
CA CYS A 349 14.10 18.59 -11.38
C CYS A 349 14.47 17.44 -12.33
N VAL A 350 15.74 17.04 -12.28
CA VAL A 350 16.37 16.05 -13.18
C VAL A 350 16.59 14.69 -12.52
N VAL A 351 15.82 14.37 -11.48
CA VAL A 351 15.87 13.06 -10.76
C VAL A 351 15.73 11.86 -11.70
N GLY A 352 15.12 12.05 -12.87
CA GLY A 352 15.04 11.06 -13.94
C GLY A 352 16.39 10.47 -14.36
N GLY A 353 17.49 11.21 -14.17
CA GLY A 353 18.85 10.74 -14.44
C GLY A 353 19.28 9.53 -13.60
N LEU A 354 18.64 9.29 -12.45
CA LEU A 354 18.84 8.07 -11.65
C LEU A 354 18.47 6.79 -12.44
N PHE A 355 17.48 6.90 -13.33
CA PHE A 355 16.78 5.77 -13.94
C PHE A 355 17.16 5.57 -15.41
N SER A 356 18.43 5.28 -15.66
CA SER A 356 18.90 4.94 -17.02
C SER A 356 18.13 3.74 -17.59
N GLY A 357 18.05 3.65 -18.93
CA GLY A 357 17.36 2.53 -19.59
C GLY A 357 17.90 1.15 -19.17
N LYS A 358 19.20 1.04 -18.92
CA LYS A 358 19.84 -0.20 -18.42
C LYS A 358 19.35 -0.55 -17.00
N ARG A 359 19.33 0.44 -16.10
CA ARG A 359 18.87 0.26 -14.71
C ARG A 359 17.40 -0.11 -14.65
N LEU A 360 16.55 0.60 -15.40
CA LEU A 360 15.12 0.31 -15.47
C LEU A 360 14.84 -1.08 -16.08
N ALA A 361 15.57 -1.47 -17.14
CA ALA A 361 15.41 -2.81 -17.71
C ALA A 361 15.75 -3.91 -16.68
N LYS A 362 16.80 -3.71 -15.87
CA LYS A 362 17.16 -4.64 -14.80
C LYS A 362 16.08 -4.71 -13.71
N LEU A 363 15.62 -3.56 -13.22
CA LEU A 363 14.55 -3.49 -12.22
C LEU A 363 13.26 -4.13 -12.71
N LEU A 364 12.86 -3.88 -13.96
CA LEU A 364 11.66 -4.48 -14.54
C LEU A 364 11.79 -6.00 -14.70
N LYS A 365 12.99 -6.51 -15.03
CA LYS A 365 13.26 -7.95 -15.07
C LYS A 365 13.11 -8.56 -13.67
N GLN A 366 13.76 -7.96 -12.67
CA GLN A 366 13.66 -8.39 -11.27
C GLN A 366 12.21 -8.36 -10.78
N LEU A 367 11.46 -7.31 -11.09
CA LEU A 367 10.06 -7.16 -10.70
C LEU A 367 9.16 -8.24 -11.31
N LYS A 368 9.37 -8.61 -12.58
CA LYS A 368 8.54 -9.59 -13.29
C LYS A 368 8.58 -10.96 -12.61
N ASP A 369 9.75 -11.35 -12.13
CA ASP A 369 9.99 -12.68 -11.58
C ASP A 369 9.85 -12.69 -10.04
N ASN A 370 9.57 -11.55 -9.41
CA ASN A 370 9.53 -11.44 -7.96
C ASN A 370 8.11 -11.70 -7.40
N PRO A 371 7.91 -12.79 -6.62
CA PRO A 371 6.62 -13.12 -6.04
C PRO A 371 6.11 -12.08 -5.03
N LYS A 372 6.98 -11.17 -4.55
CA LYS A 372 6.62 -10.08 -3.63
C LYS A 372 5.84 -8.95 -4.32
N GLY A 373 5.88 -8.88 -5.65
CA GLY A 373 5.28 -7.78 -6.42
C GLY A 373 6.00 -6.44 -6.30
N MET A 374 7.23 -6.43 -5.79
CA MET A 374 8.09 -5.25 -5.70
C MET A 374 9.56 -5.63 -5.85
N THR A 375 10.41 -4.67 -6.20
CA THR A 375 11.87 -4.80 -6.20
C THR A 375 12.50 -3.54 -5.66
N ASP A 376 13.72 -3.61 -5.13
CA ASP A 376 14.42 -2.45 -4.61
C ASP A 376 15.91 -2.47 -4.96
N VAL A 377 16.51 -1.28 -4.95
CA VAL A 377 17.93 -1.05 -5.21
C VAL A 377 18.46 0.09 -4.35
N ILE A 378 19.70 -0.04 -3.86
CA ILE A 378 20.42 1.05 -3.19
C ILE A 378 21.19 1.85 -4.23
N ILE A 379 21.11 3.17 -4.14
CA ILE A 379 21.74 4.12 -5.05
C ILE A 379 22.60 5.11 -4.26
N TYR A 380 23.89 5.15 -4.57
CA TYR A 380 24.87 6.08 -4.02
C TYR A 380 25.03 7.27 -4.96
N THR A 381 25.02 8.47 -4.42
CA THR A 381 24.99 9.70 -5.23
C THR A 381 25.87 10.79 -4.66
N PHE A 382 26.39 11.65 -5.52
CA PHE A 382 27.05 12.88 -5.14
C PHE A 382 26.93 13.91 -6.27
N GLN A 383 27.30 15.15 -5.97
CA GLN A 383 27.26 16.26 -6.91
C GLN A 383 28.62 16.94 -7.02
N VAL A 384 28.90 17.49 -8.20
CA VAL A 384 30.09 18.29 -8.47
C VAL A 384 29.67 19.59 -9.15
N LEU A 385 30.00 20.73 -8.54
CA LEU A 385 29.83 22.03 -9.17
C LEU A 385 31.04 22.33 -10.06
N ARG A 386 30.81 22.66 -11.34
CA ARG A 386 31.87 23.04 -12.27
C ARG A 386 31.38 24.13 -13.22
N LYS A 387 32.07 25.28 -13.23
CA LYS A 387 31.77 26.44 -14.09
C LYS A 387 30.30 26.89 -13.99
N GLY A 388 29.76 26.94 -12.77
CA GLY A 388 28.37 27.35 -12.52
C GLY A 388 27.29 26.31 -12.88
N SER A 389 27.66 25.10 -13.30
CA SER A 389 26.72 24.00 -13.53
C SER A 389 26.88 22.89 -12.52
N VAL A 390 25.77 22.24 -12.16
CA VAL A 390 25.76 21.08 -11.26
C VAL A 390 25.85 19.80 -12.09
N TYR A 391 26.76 18.91 -11.73
CA TYR A 391 26.90 17.58 -12.33
C TYR A 391 26.50 16.52 -11.30
N PHE A 392 25.50 15.72 -11.66
CA PHE A 392 24.99 14.65 -10.82
C PHE A 392 25.67 13.33 -11.17
N TYR A 393 26.07 12.59 -10.14
CA TYR A 393 26.62 11.25 -10.25
C TYR A 393 25.77 10.28 -9.45
N SER A 394 25.50 9.10 -10.02
CA SER A 394 24.93 8.01 -9.22
C SER A 394 25.41 6.65 -9.67
N ALA A 395 25.58 5.74 -8.70
CA ALA A 395 25.86 4.34 -8.92
C ALA A 395 24.91 3.49 -8.07
N THR A 396 24.34 2.44 -8.66
CA THR A 396 23.61 1.42 -7.91
C THR A 396 24.59 0.50 -7.19
N GLN A 397 24.16 -0.12 -6.09
CA GLN A 397 24.95 -1.13 -5.38
C GLN A 397 25.45 -2.24 -6.33
N ASP A 398 24.61 -2.63 -7.30
CA ASP A 398 24.93 -3.63 -8.32
C ASP A 398 26.01 -3.23 -9.32
N GLU A 399 26.21 -1.93 -9.54
CA GLU A 399 27.25 -1.40 -10.43
C GLU A 399 28.60 -1.29 -9.70
N LEU A 400 28.61 -1.27 -8.37
CA LEU A 400 29.80 -1.14 -7.52
C LEU A 400 30.33 -2.50 -7.02
N LYS A 401 30.30 -3.54 -7.86
CA LYS A 401 30.77 -4.89 -7.50
C LYS A 401 32.29 -5.02 -7.43
N SER A 402 33.02 -4.31 -8.28
CA SER A 402 34.48 -4.28 -8.22
C SER A 402 34.92 -3.53 -6.97
N GLU A 403 35.79 -4.14 -6.16
CA GLU A 403 36.37 -3.52 -4.97
C GLU A 403 37.06 -2.19 -5.31
N GLU A 404 37.87 -2.15 -6.37
CA GLU A 404 38.56 -0.93 -6.83
C GLU A 404 37.56 0.20 -7.15
N LEU A 405 36.50 -0.14 -7.90
CA LEU A 405 35.48 0.84 -8.27
C LEU A 405 34.64 1.28 -7.07
N ARG A 406 34.31 0.35 -6.17
CA ARG A 406 33.59 0.61 -4.91
C ARG A 406 34.37 1.59 -4.04
N HIS A 407 35.65 1.33 -3.79
CA HIS A 407 36.53 2.21 -3.01
C HIS A 407 36.68 3.58 -3.66
N THR A 408 36.83 3.62 -4.99
CA THR A 408 36.96 4.88 -5.73
C THR A 408 35.67 5.70 -5.66
N PHE A 409 34.51 5.11 -5.95
CA PHE A 409 33.23 5.82 -5.96
C PHE A 409 32.81 6.25 -4.56
N LEU A 410 32.72 5.33 -3.59
CA LEU A 410 32.24 5.63 -2.24
C LEU A 410 33.20 6.55 -1.51
N GLY A 411 34.51 6.31 -1.65
CA GLY A 411 35.54 7.16 -1.05
C GLY A 411 35.54 8.57 -1.63
N TYR A 412 35.33 8.73 -2.93
CA TYR A 412 35.20 10.07 -3.51
C TYR A 412 33.89 10.75 -3.09
N ALA A 413 32.78 10.01 -3.14
CA ALA A 413 31.44 10.49 -2.88
C ALA A 413 31.27 10.98 -1.44
N CYS A 414 31.69 10.21 -0.42
CA CYS A 414 31.50 10.54 0.99
C CYS A 414 32.23 11.82 1.44
N ARG A 415 33.18 12.31 0.64
CA ARG A 415 33.93 13.55 0.85
C ARG A 415 33.28 14.76 0.16
N LYS A 416 32.08 14.61 -0.41
CA LYS A 416 31.30 15.69 -1.03
C LYS A 416 30.14 16.10 -0.12
N ASN A 417 29.83 17.40 -0.12
CA ASN A 417 28.76 17.97 0.72
C ASN A 417 27.35 17.46 0.37
N HIS A 418 27.14 16.95 -0.84
CA HIS A 418 25.87 16.40 -1.32
C HIS A 418 25.93 14.87 -1.49
N PHE A 419 26.72 14.18 -0.67
CA PHE A 419 26.67 12.72 -0.63
C PHE A 419 25.31 12.27 -0.11
N LYS A 420 24.59 11.48 -0.90
CA LYS A 420 23.30 10.89 -0.52
C LYS A 420 23.25 9.43 -0.90
N VAL A 421 22.62 8.63 -0.04
CA VAL A 421 22.31 7.23 -0.27
C VAL A 421 20.80 7.06 -0.27
N TYR A 422 20.26 6.54 -1.36
CA TYR A 422 18.83 6.31 -1.52
C TYR A 422 18.52 4.83 -1.57
N ARG A 423 17.40 4.44 -0.98
CA ARG A 423 16.70 3.21 -1.35
C ARG A 423 15.64 3.57 -2.37
N PHE A 424 15.64 2.89 -3.50
CA PHE A 424 14.59 3.01 -4.50
C PHE A 424 13.83 1.70 -4.62
N SER A 425 12.54 1.71 -4.30
CA SER A 425 11.64 0.56 -4.47
C SER A 425 10.72 0.79 -5.66
N LEU A 426 10.39 -0.25 -6.44
CA LEU A 426 9.55 -0.17 -7.63
C LEU A 426 8.48 -1.27 -7.62
N THR A 427 7.24 -0.90 -7.97
CA THR A 427 6.14 -1.84 -8.18
C THR A 427 5.27 -1.42 -9.36
N ARG A 428 4.41 -2.34 -9.82
CA ARG A 428 3.44 -2.09 -10.88
C ARG A 428 2.27 -1.27 -10.33
N LEU A 429 1.81 -0.32 -11.13
CA LEU A 429 0.68 0.55 -10.79
C LEU A 429 -0.64 -0.08 -11.27
N ASP A 430 -1.69 0.02 -10.46
CA ASP A 430 -3.07 -0.26 -10.88
C ASP A 430 -3.83 1.05 -11.10
N LEU A 431 -3.94 1.47 -12.36
CA LEU A 431 -4.66 2.70 -12.74
C LEU A 431 -6.14 2.67 -12.37
N GLY A 432 -6.75 1.49 -12.21
CA GLY A 432 -8.13 1.36 -11.75
C GLY A 432 -8.34 1.89 -10.32
N LYS A 433 -7.26 2.12 -9.56
CA LYS A 433 -7.28 2.67 -8.20
C LYS A 433 -7.08 4.18 -8.14
N ALA A 434 -6.95 4.87 -9.27
CA ALA A 434 -6.83 6.34 -9.28
C ALA A 434 -8.06 7.04 -8.71
N TRP A 435 -9.22 6.41 -8.80
CA TRP A 435 -10.47 6.94 -8.26
C TRP A 435 -11.10 5.94 -7.29
N ILE A 436 -11.60 6.46 -6.18
CA ILE A 436 -12.28 5.70 -5.15
C ILE A 436 -13.70 6.28 -5.02
N PRO A 437 -14.76 5.46 -5.10
CA PRO A 437 -16.12 5.94 -4.87
C PRO A 437 -16.36 6.28 -3.40
N SER A 438 -17.50 6.90 -3.09
CA SER A 438 -17.90 7.17 -1.70
C SER A 438 -17.90 5.88 -0.87
N THR A 439 -17.44 5.99 0.39
CA THR A 439 -17.48 4.88 1.35
C THR A 439 -18.80 4.82 2.12
N LEU A 440 -19.67 5.82 1.93
CA LEU A 440 -21.07 5.75 2.33
C LEU A 440 -21.83 4.73 1.47
N PRO A 441 -22.93 4.14 2.00
CA PRO A 441 -23.88 3.40 1.17
C PRO A 441 -24.30 4.21 -0.07
N LYS A 442 -24.35 3.59 -1.24
CA LYS A 442 -24.60 4.29 -2.51
C LYS A 442 -25.94 5.01 -2.53
N ASP A 443 -26.99 4.36 -2.06
CA ASP A 443 -28.34 4.92 -1.93
C ASP A 443 -28.36 6.20 -1.07
N VAL A 444 -27.60 6.23 0.03
CA VAL A 444 -27.44 7.41 0.88
C VAL A 444 -26.65 8.50 0.15
N ALA A 445 -25.52 8.14 -0.44
CA ALA A 445 -24.69 9.08 -1.17
C ALA A 445 -25.44 9.74 -2.35
N GLU A 446 -26.31 8.99 -3.03
CA GLU A 446 -27.18 9.49 -4.10
C GLU A 446 -28.28 10.41 -3.56
N LYS A 447 -29.03 9.98 -2.53
CA LYS A 447 -30.10 10.78 -1.91
C LYS A 447 -29.61 12.12 -1.36
N GLU A 448 -28.41 12.14 -0.76
CA GLU A 448 -27.85 13.34 -0.13
C GLU A 448 -26.89 14.13 -1.05
N GLY A 449 -26.78 13.76 -2.33
CA GLY A 449 -25.94 14.46 -3.29
C GLY A 449 -24.43 14.37 -3.01
N MET A 450 -23.99 13.37 -2.24
CA MET A 450 -22.58 13.15 -1.85
C MET A 450 -21.84 12.19 -2.78
N ILE A 451 -22.31 12.04 -4.02
CA ILE A 451 -21.63 11.23 -5.02
C ILE A 451 -20.33 11.92 -5.43
N GLN A 452 -19.20 11.27 -5.15
CA GLN A 452 -17.92 11.72 -5.67
C GLN A 452 -17.89 11.51 -7.19
N ARG A 453 -17.65 12.59 -7.95
CA ARG A 453 -17.52 12.51 -9.40
C ARG A 453 -16.19 11.84 -9.77
N PRO A 454 -16.14 11.10 -10.90
CA PRO A 454 -14.88 10.59 -11.41
C PRO A 454 -13.93 11.73 -11.78
N PRO A 455 -12.61 11.47 -11.92
CA PRO A 455 -11.64 12.48 -12.32
C PRO A 455 -12.00 13.08 -13.66
N THR A 456 -11.73 14.38 -13.83
CA THR A 456 -12.01 15.08 -15.09
C THR A 456 -11.17 14.49 -16.25
N PRO A 457 -11.60 14.62 -17.51
CA PRO A 457 -10.82 14.15 -18.67
C PRO A 457 -9.38 14.71 -18.69
N VAL A 458 -9.18 15.92 -18.18
CA VAL A 458 -7.87 16.56 -18.09
C VAL A 458 -6.96 15.82 -17.09
N VAL A 459 -7.50 15.42 -15.92
CA VAL A 459 -6.77 14.60 -14.94
C VAL A 459 -6.50 13.21 -15.51
N MET A 460 -7.48 12.59 -16.17
CA MET A 460 -7.31 11.26 -16.79
C MET A 460 -6.18 11.26 -17.84
N LYS A 461 -6.04 12.34 -18.62
CA LYS A 461 -4.94 12.51 -19.57
C LYS A 461 -3.56 12.60 -18.90
N GLU A 462 -3.48 13.21 -17.71
CA GLU A 462 -2.23 13.24 -16.93
C GLU A 462 -1.83 11.86 -16.40
N LEU A 463 -2.81 11.00 -16.09
CA LEU A 463 -2.59 9.63 -15.65
C LEU A 463 -2.27 8.66 -16.79
N GLU A 464 -2.57 9.03 -18.03
CA GLU A 464 -2.41 8.19 -19.21
C GLU A 464 -0.95 7.76 -19.42
N GLY A 465 -0.75 6.44 -19.55
CA GLY A 465 0.56 5.83 -19.76
C GLY A 465 1.38 5.64 -18.49
N LEU A 466 0.90 6.03 -17.31
CA LEU A 466 1.52 5.64 -16.04
C LEU A 466 1.38 4.13 -15.85
N THR A 467 2.49 3.44 -15.56
CA THR A 467 2.52 1.97 -15.49
C THR A 467 3.12 1.43 -14.21
N HIS A 468 3.98 2.21 -13.56
CA HIS A 468 4.70 1.82 -12.35
C HIS A 468 4.77 3.01 -11.40
N VAL A 469 4.93 2.74 -10.12
CA VAL A 469 5.29 3.72 -9.11
C VAL A 469 6.54 3.23 -8.40
N GLY A 470 7.51 4.13 -8.25
CA GLY A 470 8.70 3.90 -7.45
C GLY A 470 8.73 4.84 -6.26
N VAL A 471 9.32 4.44 -5.14
CA VAL A 471 9.52 5.32 -3.97
C VAL A 471 11.01 5.50 -3.77
N LEU A 472 11.44 6.76 -3.80
CA LEU A 472 12.82 7.16 -3.51
C LEU A 472 12.89 7.63 -2.05
N THR A 473 13.58 6.87 -1.21
CA THR A 473 13.72 7.17 0.23
C THR A 473 15.17 7.51 0.55
N ASP A 474 15.42 8.68 1.14
CA ASP A 474 16.74 9.04 1.67
C ASP A 474 17.07 8.16 2.88
N ILE A 475 18.11 7.34 2.73
CA ILE A 475 18.64 6.47 3.78
C ILE A 475 20.09 6.83 4.13
N THR A 476 20.53 8.04 3.79
CA THR A 476 21.91 8.51 3.99
C THR A 476 22.31 8.38 5.47
N PRO A 477 23.38 7.62 5.78
CA PRO A 477 23.98 7.62 7.11
C PRO A 477 24.95 8.80 7.24
N SER A 478 25.70 8.88 8.35
CA SER A 478 26.79 9.85 8.44
C SER A 478 27.82 9.60 7.31
N PRO A 479 28.26 10.63 6.55
CA PRO A 479 29.33 10.45 5.57
C PRO A 479 30.63 9.89 6.16
N LYS A 480 30.87 10.13 7.46
CA LYS A 480 32.01 9.55 8.21
C LYS A 480 31.98 8.02 8.22
N SER A 481 30.80 7.40 8.12
CA SER A 481 30.67 5.94 8.07
C SER A 481 31.20 5.32 6.77
N TYR A 482 31.62 6.14 5.81
CA TYR A 482 32.31 5.72 4.57
C TYR A 482 33.76 6.22 4.51
N ALA A 483 34.33 6.71 5.62
CA ALA A 483 35.68 7.31 5.63
C ALA A 483 36.78 6.30 5.26
N ASP A 484 36.58 5.02 5.62
CA ASP A 484 37.51 3.91 5.38
C ASP A 484 37.65 3.55 3.89
N TYR A 485 36.66 3.95 3.07
CA TYR A 485 36.82 3.91 1.62
C TYR A 485 37.80 5.02 1.20
N VAL A 486 39.05 4.63 0.99
CA VAL A 486 40.10 5.53 0.46
C VAL A 486 40.08 5.47 -1.07
N PRO A 487 39.77 6.58 -1.77
CA PRO A 487 39.69 6.57 -3.22
C PRO A 487 41.08 6.57 -3.86
N ASN A 488 41.28 5.74 -4.88
CA ASN A 488 42.46 5.81 -5.72
C ASN A 488 42.36 7.01 -6.69
N LYS A 489 43.22 8.02 -6.51
CA LYS A 489 43.18 9.26 -7.30
C LYS A 489 43.42 9.03 -8.79
N ASP A 490 44.22 8.03 -9.16
CA ASP A 490 44.53 7.73 -10.56
C ASP A 490 43.34 7.09 -11.30
N LYS A 491 42.37 6.58 -10.53
CA LYS A 491 41.19 5.87 -11.02
C LYS A 491 39.92 6.71 -11.04
N LEU A 492 40.01 8.02 -10.73
CA LEU A 492 38.85 8.92 -10.75
C LEU A 492 38.18 9.03 -12.13
N HIS A 493 38.90 8.75 -13.22
CA HIS A 493 38.34 8.73 -14.56
C HIS A 493 37.25 7.65 -14.74
N LEU A 494 37.25 6.59 -13.93
CA LEU A 494 36.21 5.55 -13.92
C LEU A 494 34.84 6.11 -13.48
N LEU A 495 34.81 7.23 -12.76
CA LEU A 495 33.56 7.85 -12.30
C LEU A 495 32.78 8.51 -13.45
N ASN A 496 33.42 8.73 -14.61
CA ASN A 496 32.76 9.33 -15.78
C ASN A 496 31.59 8.49 -16.30
N ASP A 497 31.60 7.17 -16.09
CA ASP A 497 30.51 6.28 -16.49
C ASP A 497 29.23 6.47 -15.65
N PHE A 498 29.34 7.17 -14.52
CA PHE A 498 28.27 7.39 -13.55
C PHE A 498 27.70 8.82 -13.57
N VAL A 499 28.22 9.70 -14.43
CA VAL A 499 27.69 11.05 -14.60
C VAL A 499 26.37 11.02 -15.36
N HIS A 500 25.40 11.82 -14.92
CA HIS A 500 24.10 11.89 -15.57
C HIS A 500 24.18 12.68 -16.88
N PRO A 501 23.42 12.30 -17.92
CA PRO A 501 23.35 13.07 -19.15
C PRO A 501 22.67 14.41 -18.89
N ARG A 502 23.22 15.50 -19.45
CA ARG A 502 22.64 16.85 -19.33
C ARG A 502 21.52 17.15 -20.33
N ARG A 503 21.31 16.28 -21.32
CA ARG A 503 20.29 16.42 -22.37
C ARG A 503 19.42 15.18 -22.41
N GLY A 504 18.15 15.35 -22.78
CA GLY A 504 17.20 14.25 -22.94
C GLY A 504 16.55 13.77 -21.64
N LEU A 505 16.81 14.42 -20.51
CA LEU A 505 16.03 14.25 -19.29
C LEU A 505 14.80 15.15 -19.35
N ALA A 506 13.61 14.55 -19.30
CA ALA A 506 12.38 15.32 -19.17
C ALA A 506 12.29 15.89 -17.75
N PRO A 507 11.94 17.18 -17.56
CA PRO A 507 11.71 17.74 -16.24
C PRO A 507 10.58 16.98 -15.53
N LEU A 508 10.82 16.62 -14.27
CA LEU A 508 9.82 15.96 -13.42
C LEU A 508 8.74 16.97 -12.99
N LYS A 509 7.46 16.64 -13.19
CA LYS A 509 6.36 17.40 -12.59
C LYS A 509 6.30 17.12 -11.09
N ARG A 510 6.09 18.16 -10.27
CA ARG A 510 5.93 18.02 -8.81
C ARG A 510 4.47 18.29 -8.46
N ALA A 511 3.79 17.31 -7.89
CA ALA A 511 2.43 17.43 -7.38
C ALA A 511 2.49 17.55 -5.85
N SER A 512 2.44 18.78 -5.33
CA SER A 512 2.45 19.02 -3.88
C SER A 512 1.19 18.48 -3.22
N PHE A 513 1.37 17.74 -2.13
CA PHE A 513 0.33 17.17 -1.29
C PHE A 513 -0.12 18.23 -0.26
N ASP A 514 -0.99 19.14 -0.70
CA ASP A 514 -1.48 20.25 0.13
C ASP A 514 -2.92 19.99 0.61
N PHE A 515 -3.21 18.80 1.17
CA PHE A 515 -4.52 18.51 1.77
C PHE A 515 -4.64 18.99 3.22
N ILE A 516 -3.57 19.49 3.83
CA ILE A 516 -3.69 20.24 5.08
C ILE A 516 -4.24 21.61 4.70
N ASN A 517 -5.51 21.81 5.03
CA ASN A 517 -6.25 23.02 4.78
C ASN A 517 -5.43 24.26 5.20
N VAL A 518 -5.04 25.09 4.23
CA VAL A 518 -4.67 26.47 4.57
C VAL A 518 -5.65 27.46 3.95
N ARG A 519 -6.55 27.07 3.03
CA ARG A 519 -7.39 28.07 2.35
C ARG A 519 -8.77 27.55 1.95
N LYS A 520 -9.81 28.21 2.49
CA LYS A 520 -11.22 28.16 2.05
C LYS A 520 -11.43 28.59 0.59
N GLU A 521 -10.40 29.08 -0.10
CA GLU A 521 -10.50 29.66 -1.45
C GLU A 521 -9.24 29.49 -2.30
N SER A 522 -9.42 29.44 -3.62
CA SER A 522 -8.31 29.41 -4.59
C SER A 522 -7.65 30.79 -4.72
N ARG A 523 -6.31 30.85 -4.66
CA ARG A 523 -5.53 32.06 -4.95
C ARG A 523 -4.99 32.06 -6.39
N PHE A 524 -4.83 33.23 -6.96
CA PHE A 524 -4.37 33.46 -8.33
C PHE A 524 -3.11 34.32 -8.31
N ASN A 525 -2.03 33.83 -8.95
CA ASN A 525 -0.83 34.66 -9.09
C ASN A 525 -1.09 35.78 -10.09
N TYR A 526 -0.81 37.02 -9.68
CA TYR A 526 -0.94 38.19 -10.53
C TYR A 526 -0.01 39.27 -9.99
N ARG A 527 0.81 39.83 -10.86
CA ARG A 527 1.79 40.86 -10.51
C ARG A 527 1.23 42.23 -10.92
N SER A 528 0.87 43.04 -9.93
CA SER A 528 0.46 44.43 -10.09
C SER A 528 1.08 45.24 -8.98
N GLN A 529 1.48 46.46 -9.32
CA GLN A 529 2.00 47.41 -8.34
C GLN A 529 0.92 47.71 -7.29
N VAL A 530 1.35 47.74 -6.03
CA VAL A 530 0.56 48.12 -4.86
C VAL A 530 1.30 49.14 -4.03
N ARG A 531 0.56 49.93 -3.26
CA ARG A 531 1.12 50.75 -2.18
C ARG A 531 0.62 50.20 -0.86
N VAL A 532 1.55 49.87 0.03
CA VAL A 532 1.28 49.49 1.42
C VAL A 532 1.40 50.74 2.27
N VAL A 533 0.41 51.01 3.11
CA VAL A 533 0.39 52.14 4.03
C VAL A 533 0.16 51.61 5.45
N PHE A 534 1.10 51.91 6.34
CA PHE A 534 1.05 51.54 7.76
C PHE A 534 1.60 52.70 8.59
N GLU A 535 0.88 53.11 9.63
CA GLU A 535 1.26 54.21 10.54
C GLU A 535 1.74 55.52 9.87
N GLY A 536 1.25 55.82 8.67
CA GLY A 536 1.61 57.03 7.91
C GLY A 536 2.83 56.87 6.99
N GLU A 537 3.57 55.77 7.10
CA GLU A 537 4.59 55.40 6.13
C GLU A 537 3.98 54.67 4.93
N SER A 538 4.57 54.84 3.74
CA SER A 538 4.09 54.15 2.54
C SER A 538 5.22 53.58 1.72
N GLN A 539 5.04 52.35 1.26
CA GLN A 539 6.01 51.65 0.42
C GLN A 539 5.34 51.04 -0.80
N ILE A 540 6.08 51.04 -1.91
CA ILE A 540 5.66 50.38 -3.14
C ILE A 540 6.03 48.90 -3.04
N GLY A 541 5.06 48.05 -3.37
CA GLY A 541 5.24 46.62 -3.52
C GLY A 541 4.61 46.11 -4.81
N MET A 542 4.65 44.80 -4.97
CA MET A 542 4.04 44.08 -6.07
C MET A 542 3.17 42.95 -5.50
N THR A 543 1.95 42.78 -5.98
CA THR A 543 1.17 41.58 -5.66
C THR A 543 1.89 40.34 -6.15
N ARG A 544 1.87 39.27 -5.37
CA ARG A 544 2.32 37.94 -5.77
C ARG A 544 1.13 37.07 -6.12
N ASP A 545 0.17 37.01 -5.21
CA ASP A 545 -1.11 36.33 -5.39
C ASP A 545 -2.26 37.10 -4.72
N PHE A 546 -3.48 36.85 -5.19
CA PHE A 546 -4.72 37.33 -4.58
C PHE A 546 -5.81 36.27 -4.59
N SER A 547 -6.77 36.40 -3.70
CA SER A 547 -8.05 35.68 -3.69
C SER A 547 -9.17 36.62 -3.23
N THR A 548 -10.36 36.10 -2.97
CA THR A 548 -11.48 36.97 -2.54
C THR A 548 -11.34 37.43 -1.09
N HIS A 549 -10.58 36.71 -0.25
CA HIS A 549 -10.33 37.05 1.16
C HIS A 549 -8.83 37.23 1.49
N GLY A 550 -7.92 36.98 0.55
CA GLY A 550 -6.48 36.94 0.81
C GLY A 550 -5.65 37.70 -0.21
N LEU A 551 -4.52 38.22 0.25
CA LEU A 551 -3.57 38.95 -0.59
C LEU A 551 -2.15 38.62 -0.14
N GLN A 552 -1.25 38.34 -1.08
CA GLN A 552 0.19 38.27 -0.84
C GLN A 552 0.88 39.35 -1.65
N ILE A 553 1.77 40.09 -1.00
CA ILE A 553 2.55 41.14 -1.66
C ILE A 553 4.03 40.99 -1.32
N GLU A 554 4.86 41.50 -2.21
CA GLU A 554 6.31 41.57 -2.08
C GLU A 554 6.72 43.04 -2.07
N VAL A 555 7.58 43.43 -1.14
CA VAL A 555 8.06 44.80 -0.97
C VAL A 555 9.58 44.82 -1.10
N GLU A 556 10.14 45.86 -1.71
CA GLU A 556 11.58 45.91 -2.04
C GLU A 556 12.50 45.99 -0.83
N ARG A 557 11.98 46.49 0.30
CA ARG A 557 12.69 46.64 1.57
C ARG A 557 11.82 46.07 2.69
N PRO A 558 12.42 45.42 3.70
CA PRO A 558 11.73 45.01 4.92
C PRO A 558 10.87 46.13 5.49
N ILE A 559 9.62 45.83 5.83
CA ILE A 559 8.74 46.74 6.59
C ILE A 559 8.62 46.17 8.00
N ASP A 560 8.70 47.03 9.00
CA ASP A 560 8.50 46.66 10.40
C ASP A 560 7.01 46.44 10.67
N LEU A 561 6.53 45.24 10.34
CA LEU A 561 5.17 44.77 10.58
C LEU A 561 5.21 43.55 11.49
N HIS A 562 4.14 43.37 12.25
CA HIS A 562 3.91 42.20 13.09
C HIS A 562 2.63 41.46 12.67
N GLU A 563 2.56 40.17 12.99
CA GLU A 563 1.32 39.41 12.80
C GLU A 563 0.18 40.04 13.61
N GLY A 564 -0.97 40.25 12.96
CA GLY A 564 -2.14 40.91 13.54
C GLY A 564 -2.30 42.38 13.16
N ASP A 565 -1.25 43.05 12.66
CA ASP A 565 -1.31 44.46 12.27
C ASP A 565 -2.31 44.71 11.14
N ILE A 566 -2.94 45.90 11.13
CA ILE A 566 -3.86 46.32 10.07
C ILE A 566 -3.15 47.33 9.16
N VAL A 567 -2.95 46.93 7.91
CA VAL A 567 -2.34 47.77 6.86
C VAL A 567 -3.39 48.19 5.84
N HIS A 568 -3.15 49.31 5.16
CA HIS A 568 -4.01 49.82 4.10
C HIS A 568 -3.33 49.67 2.74
N ILE A 569 -4.04 49.07 1.78
CA ILE A 569 -3.51 48.77 0.44
C ILE A 569 -4.19 49.64 -0.61
N ASP A 570 -3.38 50.29 -1.46
CA ASP A 570 -3.84 50.91 -2.71
C ASP A 570 -3.40 50.06 -3.91
N PHE A 571 -4.27 49.95 -4.92
CA PHE A 571 -3.93 49.35 -6.21
C PHE A 571 -3.91 50.43 -7.31
N PRO A 572 -2.82 51.19 -7.46
CA PRO A 572 -2.77 52.36 -8.36
C PRO A 572 -2.95 52.02 -9.84
N VAL A 573 -2.53 50.84 -10.29
CA VAL A 573 -2.68 50.40 -11.69
C VAL A 573 -4.08 49.84 -11.91
N LEU A 574 -4.54 48.92 -11.06
CA LEU A 574 -5.87 48.32 -11.20
C LEU A 574 -6.99 49.36 -11.03
N GLY A 575 -6.86 50.29 -10.08
CA GLY A 575 -7.85 51.36 -9.90
C GLY A 575 -7.93 52.34 -11.07
N LYS A 576 -6.89 52.45 -11.92
CA LYS A 576 -6.97 53.22 -13.18
C LYS A 576 -7.73 52.47 -14.27
N HIS A 577 -7.58 51.15 -14.32
CA HIS A 577 -8.24 50.30 -15.33
C HIS A 577 -9.69 49.99 -14.97
N PHE A 578 -10.04 50.00 -13.69
CA PHE A 578 -11.36 49.69 -13.16
C PHE A 578 -11.83 50.81 -12.22
N PRO A 579 -12.10 52.03 -12.75
CA PRO A 579 -12.47 53.19 -11.94
C PRO A 579 -13.79 53.05 -11.18
N GLU A 580 -14.63 52.08 -11.56
CA GLU A 580 -15.87 51.71 -10.86
C GLU A 580 -15.64 51.04 -9.50
N TYR A 581 -14.41 50.56 -9.22
CA TYR A 581 -14.01 50.03 -7.91
C TYR A 581 -13.08 51.01 -7.18
N GLU A 582 -13.43 51.41 -5.96
CA GLU A 582 -12.58 52.26 -5.12
C GLU A 582 -11.43 51.44 -4.49
N LEU A 583 -10.37 51.22 -5.27
CA LEU A 583 -9.21 50.39 -4.87
C LEU A 583 -8.13 51.20 -4.14
N LYS A 584 -8.54 52.00 -3.15
CA LYS A 584 -7.66 52.80 -2.28
C LYS A 584 -7.99 52.53 -0.81
N LYS A 585 -6.97 52.57 0.03
CA LYS A 585 -7.03 52.40 1.48
C LYS A 585 -7.80 51.15 1.91
N LEU A 586 -7.60 50.04 1.20
CA LEU A 586 -8.28 48.79 1.50
C LEU A 586 -7.66 48.14 2.74
N PRO A 587 -8.43 47.86 3.81
CA PRO A 587 -7.89 47.35 5.06
C PRO A 587 -7.62 45.85 5.00
N TYR A 588 -6.39 45.47 5.32
CA TYR A 588 -5.92 44.09 5.36
C TYR A 588 -5.22 43.81 6.68
N ARG A 589 -5.50 42.66 7.28
CA ARG A 589 -4.81 42.15 8.48
C ARG A 589 -3.61 41.31 8.07
N VAL A 590 -2.45 41.59 8.64
CA VAL A 590 -1.23 40.80 8.45
C VAL A 590 -1.40 39.46 9.16
N MET A 591 -1.24 38.38 8.40
CA MET A 591 -1.41 37.01 8.86
C MET A 591 -0.09 36.29 9.08
N ASN A 592 0.92 36.61 8.26
CA ASN A 592 2.26 36.02 8.32
C ASN A 592 3.24 36.89 7.51
N LEU A 593 4.52 36.83 7.85
CA LEU A 593 5.62 37.52 7.19
C LEU A 593 6.72 36.50 6.85
N SER A 594 7.43 36.70 5.73
CA SER A 594 8.63 35.89 5.46
C SER A 594 9.75 36.21 6.46
N PRO A 595 10.73 35.30 6.66
CA PRO A 595 11.85 35.53 7.59
C PRO A 595 12.69 36.78 7.30
N ASP A 596 12.70 37.24 6.04
CA ASP A 596 13.37 38.45 5.58
C ASP A 596 12.46 39.70 5.56
N LEU A 597 11.19 39.57 5.99
CA LEU A 597 10.17 40.61 6.08
C LEU A 597 9.84 41.33 4.75
N THR A 598 10.17 40.72 3.61
CA THR A 598 9.88 41.26 2.28
C THR A 598 8.59 40.73 1.66
N ILE A 599 8.05 39.64 2.19
CA ILE A 599 6.79 39.04 1.73
C ILE A 599 5.77 39.11 2.86
N ILE A 600 4.63 39.74 2.56
CA ILE A 600 3.56 39.99 3.53
C ILE A 600 2.33 39.19 3.09
N HIS A 601 1.87 38.31 3.96
CA HIS A 601 0.64 37.55 3.79
C HIS A 601 -0.47 38.23 4.56
N MET A 602 -1.58 38.54 3.89
CA MET A 602 -2.67 39.29 4.50
C MET A 602 -4.04 38.68 4.20
N ALA A 603 -5.00 38.97 5.06
CA ALA A 603 -6.40 38.65 4.89
C ALA A 603 -7.27 39.91 5.02
N ILE A 604 -8.45 39.92 4.40
CA ILE A 604 -9.40 41.02 4.57
C ILE A 604 -9.84 41.12 6.04
N VAL A 605 -10.16 42.33 6.50
CA VAL A 605 -10.75 42.53 7.83
C VAL A 605 -12.25 42.23 7.76
N GLU A 606 -12.71 41.13 8.38
CA GLU A 606 -14.10 40.63 8.29
C GLU A 606 -15.13 41.48 9.03
N GLU A 607 -14.72 42.37 9.93
CA GLU A 607 -15.59 43.26 10.73
C GLU A 607 -16.21 44.41 9.91
N LEU A 608 -15.95 44.48 8.60
CA LEU A 608 -16.51 45.45 7.67
C LEU A 608 -17.49 44.75 6.74
N ASP A 609 -18.77 45.11 6.85
CA ASP A 609 -19.88 44.46 6.11
C ASP A 609 -19.70 44.47 4.57
N GLU A 610 -18.85 45.34 4.02
CA GLU A 610 -18.50 45.36 2.59
C GLU A 610 -17.02 45.73 2.33
N HIS A 611 -16.16 44.73 2.07
CA HIS A 611 -14.79 44.97 1.60
C HIS A 611 -14.75 45.10 0.06
N VAL A 612 -14.56 46.31 -0.47
CA VAL A 612 -14.54 46.59 -1.93
C VAL A 612 -13.53 45.71 -2.70
N GLY A 613 -12.36 45.44 -2.12
CA GLY A 613 -11.36 44.55 -2.73
C GLY A 613 -11.86 43.11 -2.94
N ARG A 614 -12.77 42.62 -2.08
CA ARG A 614 -13.34 41.26 -2.21
C ARG A 614 -14.26 41.19 -3.42
N GLN A 615 -15.12 42.21 -3.59
CA GLN A 615 -16.02 42.31 -4.73
C GLN A 615 -15.24 42.44 -6.05
N PHE A 616 -14.18 43.25 -6.05
CA PHE A 616 -13.30 43.42 -7.21
C PHE A 616 -12.58 42.11 -7.59
N PHE A 617 -12.00 41.40 -6.63
CA PHE A 617 -11.30 40.15 -6.94
C PHE A 617 -12.27 39.03 -7.35
N ASP A 618 -13.48 38.96 -6.78
CA ASP A 618 -14.51 38.02 -7.26
C ASP A 618 -14.88 38.31 -8.73
N PHE A 619 -15.06 39.58 -9.10
CA PHE A 619 -15.27 39.99 -10.48
C PHE A 619 -14.10 39.58 -11.39
N MET A 620 -12.86 39.92 -11.02
CA MET A 620 -11.65 39.56 -11.78
C MET A 620 -11.53 38.05 -12.01
N ILE A 621 -11.83 37.24 -10.98
CA ILE A 621 -11.77 35.78 -11.05
C ILE A 621 -12.83 35.23 -12.02
N ARG A 622 -14.05 35.79 -11.99
CA ARG A 622 -15.14 35.39 -12.88
C ARG A 622 -14.87 35.79 -14.34
N ALA A 623 -14.37 37.02 -14.56
CA ALA A 623 -14.14 37.58 -15.88
C ALA A 623 -12.92 36.95 -16.61
N ASN A 624 -11.84 36.61 -15.88
CA ASN A 624 -10.58 36.15 -16.47
C ASN A 624 -10.28 34.65 -16.22
N ARG A 625 -11.32 33.85 -16.02
CA ARG A 625 -11.26 32.41 -15.65
C ARG A 625 -10.39 31.52 -16.56
N LYS A 626 -10.13 31.93 -17.81
CA LYS A 626 -9.27 31.20 -18.77
C LYS A 626 -7.78 31.58 -18.68
N SER A 627 -7.42 32.85 -18.45
CA SER A 627 -6.01 33.28 -18.34
C SER A 627 -5.44 33.08 -16.93
N LEU A 628 -6.29 33.19 -15.91
CA LEU A 628 -5.93 32.98 -14.50
C LEU A 628 -5.68 31.51 -14.14
N LYS A 629 -6.24 30.56 -14.91
CA LYS A 629 -5.96 29.11 -14.78
C LYS A 629 -4.51 28.72 -15.09
N ALA A 630 -3.82 29.47 -15.94
CA ALA A 630 -2.42 29.22 -16.27
C ALA A 630 -1.45 29.55 -15.13
N HIS A 631 -1.93 30.26 -14.09
CA HIS A 631 -1.14 30.82 -13.00
C HIS A 631 -1.44 30.16 -11.63
N GLN A 632 -2.08 28.99 -11.60
CA GLN A 632 -2.25 28.20 -10.37
C GLN A 632 -0.90 27.68 -9.83
N GLN A 633 -0.70 27.79 -8.51
CA GLN A 633 0.54 27.49 -7.76
C GLN A 633 1.03 26.03 -7.81
N SER A 634 0.45 25.16 -8.64
CA SER A 634 1.07 23.90 -9.00
C SER A 634 0.94 23.76 -10.51
N GLY A 635 2.00 23.44 -11.25
CA GLY A 635 1.92 23.07 -12.66
C GLY A 635 1.14 21.77 -12.90
N THR A 636 0.25 21.39 -11.99
CA THR A 636 -0.55 20.18 -11.97
C THR A 636 -2.03 20.51 -11.97
N VAL A 637 -2.81 19.64 -12.60
CA VAL A 637 -4.26 19.81 -12.74
C VAL A 637 -4.92 19.52 -11.40
N HIS A 638 -5.83 20.39 -10.95
CA HIS A 638 -6.61 20.18 -9.73
C HIS A 638 -7.26 18.79 -9.71
N GLY A 639 -7.05 18.04 -8.62
CA GLY A 639 -7.55 16.66 -8.45
C GLY A 639 -6.54 15.58 -8.87
N LEU A 640 -5.42 15.92 -9.51
CA LEU A 640 -4.36 14.96 -9.82
C LEU A 640 -3.74 14.38 -8.54
N GLN A 641 -3.49 15.22 -7.54
CA GLN A 641 -2.94 14.83 -6.24
C GLN A 641 -3.78 13.72 -5.58
N LEU A 642 -5.11 13.88 -5.60
CA LEU A 642 -6.03 12.88 -5.07
C LEU A 642 -5.90 11.54 -5.81
N CYS A 643 -5.73 11.59 -7.14
CA CYS A 643 -5.54 10.37 -7.92
C CYS A 643 -4.19 9.69 -7.60
N LEU A 644 -3.10 10.47 -7.57
CA LEU A 644 -1.76 9.97 -7.24
C LEU A 644 -1.71 9.38 -5.82
N ARG A 645 -2.37 10.04 -4.86
CA ARG A 645 -2.58 9.53 -3.50
C ARG A 645 -3.20 8.14 -3.52
N ASN A 646 -4.34 8.00 -4.17
CA ASN A 646 -5.12 6.76 -4.17
C ASN A 646 -4.36 5.61 -4.83
N LEU A 647 -3.65 5.92 -5.92
CA LEU A 647 -2.73 5.00 -6.57
C LEU A 647 -1.62 4.55 -5.61
N TYR A 648 -1.00 5.48 -4.88
CA TYR A 648 0.08 5.17 -3.96
C TYR A 648 -0.38 4.38 -2.72
N CYS A 649 -1.57 4.66 -2.17
CA CYS A 649 -2.14 3.86 -1.07
C CYS A 649 -2.20 2.36 -1.41
N ASN A 650 -2.47 2.02 -2.67
CA ASN A 650 -2.51 0.62 -3.12
C ASN A 650 -1.12 0.02 -3.44
N ALA A 651 -0.07 0.84 -3.38
CA ALA A 651 1.30 0.51 -3.77
C ALA A 651 2.34 0.93 -2.71
N LEU A 652 1.92 1.07 -1.45
CA LEU A 652 2.78 1.47 -0.35
C LEU A 652 3.89 0.41 -0.14
N MET A 653 5.15 0.86 -0.18
CA MET A 653 6.38 0.05 -0.12
C MET A 653 7.18 0.28 1.17
N SER A 654 6.47 0.64 2.24
CA SER A 654 6.98 0.80 3.59
C SER A 654 5.95 0.27 4.60
N LEU A 655 6.31 0.27 5.89
CA LEU A 655 5.44 -0.18 6.98
C LEU A 655 5.23 0.94 8.01
N PRO A 656 4.20 1.78 7.83
CA PRO A 656 3.84 2.82 8.78
C PRO A 656 3.25 2.25 10.07
N LEU A 657 3.76 2.74 11.20
CA LEU A 657 3.30 2.41 12.53
C LEU A 657 2.82 3.70 13.22
N PHE A 658 1.65 3.62 13.86
CA PHE A 658 0.98 4.76 14.48
C PHE A 658 1.13 4.70 15.99
N LEU A 659 1.56 5.80 16.59
CA LEU A 659 1.80 5.94 18.01
C LEU A 659 0.67 6.72 18.64
N LYS A 660 0.19 6.25 19.81
CA LYS A 660 -0.82 6.97 20.58
C LYS A 660 -0.31 7.43 21.93
N LYS A 661 -0.89 8.54 22.38
CA LYS A 661 -0.76 9.04 23.76
C LYS A 661 -2.11 9.58 24.24
N PRO A 662 -3.00 8.70 24.73
CA PRO A 662 -4.26 9.14 25.33
C PRO A 662 -3.99 10.00 26.59
N LYS A 663 -4.94 10.88 26.93
CA LYS A 663 -4.83 11.74 28.12
C LYS A 663 -4.61 10.88 29.38
N GLY A 664 -3.53 11.16 30.11
CA GLY A 664 -3.19 10.45 31.35
C GLY A 664 -2.69 9.00 31.15
N GLN A 665 -2.50 8.52 29.92
CA GLN A 665 -2.01 7.17 29.63
C GLN A 665 -0.57 7.19 29.11
N LYS A 666 0.06 6.01 29.15
CA LYS A 666 1.40 5.80 28.61
C LYS A 666 1.39 5.83 27.09
N PHE A 667 2.46 6.38 26.53
CA PHE A 667 2.78 6.30 25.12
C PHE A 667 2.91 4.83 24.70
N SER A 668 2.25 4.44 23.62
CA SER A 668 2.22 3.06 23.16
C SER A 668 2.01 2.96 21.65
N MET A 669 2.30 1.79 21.09
CA MET A 669 1.95 1.49 19.71
C MET A 669 0.43 1.31 19.58
N HIS A 670 -0.15 1.95 18.58
CA HIS A 670 -1.60 1.94 18.37
C HIS A 670 -2.02 0.97 17.28
N ARG A 671 -1.44 1.13 16.08
CA ARG A 671 -1.89 0.44 14.87
C ARG A 671 -0.75 0.34 13.86
N ALA A 672 -0.81 -0.67 13.00
CA ALA A 672 0.03 -0.75 11.80
C ALA A 672 -0.79 -0.51 10.53
N GLY A 673 -0.22 0.22 9.58
CA GLY A 673 -0.78 0.36 8.24
C GLY A 673 -0.02 -0.53 7.26
N VAL A 674 -0.73 -1.39 6.53
CA VAL A 674 -0.13 -2.30 5.55
C VAL A 674 -0.65 -2.02 4.14
N SER A 675 0.05 -2.51 3.13
CA SER A 675 -0.42 -2.46 1.74
C SER A 675 -0.86 -3.84 1.24
N PRO A 676 -1.54 -3.94 0.08
CA PRO A 676 -1.80 -5.23 -0.57
C PRO A 676 -0.52 -5.98 -0.98
N LEU A 677 0.60 -5.26 -1.14
CA LEU A 677 1.88 -5.87 -1.53
C LEU A 677 2.39 -6.85 -0.46
N LYS A 678 3.21 -7.80 -0.90
CA LYS A 678 3.91 -8.76 -0.05
C LYS A 678 5.23 -8.15 0.44
N GLU A 679 5.13 -7.01 1.11
CA GLU A 679 6.27 -6.27 1.68
C GLU A 679 6.98 -7.14 2.75
N PRO A 680 8.32 -7.28 2.71
CA PRO A 680 9.05 -8.18 3.61
C PRO A 680 8.79 -7.98 5.10
N LEU A 681 8.80 -6.73 5.61
CA LEU A 681 8.60 -6.48 7.04
C LEU A 681 7.18 -6.87 7.49
N LYS A 682 6.17 -6.56 6.67
CA LYS A 682 4.79 -7.02 6.88
C LYS A 682 4.72 -8.55 6.95
N LEU A 683 5.40 -9.26 6.05
CA LEU A 683 5.40 -10.73 6.05
C LEU A 683 6.06 -11.28 7.33
N SER A 684 7.22 -10.77 7.71
CA SER A 684 7.91 -11.19 8.93
C SER A 684 7.07 -10.97 10.18
N CYS A 685 6.31 -9.87 10.25
CA CYS A 685 5.36 -9.64 11.35
C CYS A 685 4.19 -10.62 11.32
N LYS A 686 3.63 -10.89 10.12
CA LYS A 686 2.50 -11.82 9.95
C LYS A 686 2.85 -13.26 10.31
N GLU A 687 4.09 -13.69 10.09
CA GLU A 687 4.57 -15.02 10.47
C GLU A 687 4.46 -15.30 11.98
N LEU A 688 4.54 -14.24 12.80
CA LEU A 688 4.42 -14.29 14.26
C LEU A 688 3.07 -13.80 14.80
N SER A 689 2.10 -13.56 13.92
CA SER A 689 0.81 -12.96 14.30
C SER A 689 -0.26 -14.02 14.53
N GLU A 690 -1.04 -13.84 15.59
CA GLU A 690 -2.27 -14.61 15.83
C GLU A 690 -3.53 -13.75 15.57
N GLY A 691 -4.54 -14.33 14.93
CA GLY A 691 -5.81 -13.66 14.69
C GLY A 691 -5.73 -12.44 13.77
N TYR A 692 -6.30 -11.31 14.21
CA TYR A 692 -6.44 -10.08 13.43
C TYR A 692 -5.42 -8.99 13.79
N ASN A 693 -4.51 -9.27 14.72
CA ASN A 693 -3.44 -8.36 15.12
C ASN A 693 -2.17 -8.65 14.32
N LEU A 694 -1.28 -7.66 14.27
CA LEU A 694 0.06 -7.78 13.71
C LEU A 694 1.06 -7.78 14.87
N ASN A 695 1.90 -8.81 14.94
CA ASN A 695 2.97 -8.90 15.92
C ASN A 695 4.21 -8.13 15.43
N LEU A 696 4.50 -7.01 16.08
CA LEU A 696 5.59 -6.10 15.72
C LEU A 696 6.94 -6.48 16.33
N GLN A 697 7.02 -7.60 17.06
CA GLN A 697 8.24 -8.06 17.69
C GLN A 697 9.42 -8.15 16.70
N PRO A 698 9.28 -8.60 15.43
CA PRO A 698 10.42 -8.61 14.48
C PRO A 698 11.07 -7.25 14.27
N LEU A 699 10.30 -6.18 14.44
CA LEU A 699 10.77 -4.83 14.16
C LEU A 699 11.32 -4.23 15.45
N LEU A 700 10.48 -4.12 16.47
CA LEU A 700 10.78 -3.32 17.67
C LEU A 700 10.46 -4.08 18.96
N SER A 701 10.89 -3.51 20.08
CA SER A 701 10.61 -4.00 21.43
C SER A 701 9.97 -2.90 22.28
N GLU A 702 9.28 -3.28 23.36
CA GLU A 702 8.68 -2.29 24.27
C GLU A 702 9.75 -1.38 24.88
N SER A 703 10.93 -1.93 25.17
CA SER A 703 12.11 -1.17 25.59
C SER A 703 12.52 -0.12 24.56
N PHE A 704 12.45 -0.44 23.26
CA PHE A 704 12.76 0.53 22.20
C PHE A 704 11.73 1.67 22.16
N ILE A 705 10.44 1.35 22.30
CA ILE A 705 9.37 2.36 22.35
C ILE A 705 9.59 3.31 23.53
N GLN A 706 9.76 2.77 24.74
CA GLN A 706 9.81 3.59 25.96
C GLN A 706 11.14 4.34 26.14
N LYS A 707 12.27 3.79 25.67
CA LYS A 707 13.59 4.43 25.84
C LYS A 707 13.96 5.39 24.73
N TYR A 708 13.45 5.18 23.50
CA TYR A 708 13.84 5.98 22.35
C TYR A 708 12.65 6.73 21.75
N LEU A 709 11.60 6.04 21.29
CA LEU A 709 10.51 6.70 20.58
C LEU A 709 9.74 7.69 21.46
N ALA A 710 9.36 7.31 22.68
CA ALA A 710 8.57 8.17 23.56
C ALA A 710 9.35 9.41 24.02
N PRO A 711 10.60 9.32 24.50
CA PRO A 711 11.38 10.51 24.86
C PRO A 711 11.71 11.39 23.67
N THR A 712 12.01 10.80 22.50
CA THR A 712 12.25 11.58 21.28
C THR A 712 11.00 12.34 20.88
N TRP A 713 9.84 11.68 20.82
CA TRP A 713 8.58 12.34 20.46
C TRP A 713 8.22 13.47 21.43
N LEU A 714 8.44 13.30 22.75
CA LEU A 714 8.20 14.33 23.76
C LEU A 714 9.01 15.62 23.54
N GLY A 715 10.18 15.52 22.89
CA GLY A 715 11.02 16.66 22.54
C GLY A 715 10.77 17.22 21.14
N MET A 716 9.82 16.67 20.37
CA MET A 716 9.49 17.13 19.02
C MET A 716 8.32 18.11 19.05
N GLU A 717 8.41 19.13 18.19
CA GLU A 717 7.30 19.99 17.81
C GLU A 717 6.66 19.47 16.51
N GLU A 718 5.48 20.00 16.16
CA GLU A 718 4.74 19.57 14.96
C GLU A 718 5.54 19.70 13.65
N ASN A 719 6.43 20.69 13.59
CA ASN A 719 7.25 21.01 12.42
C ASN A 719 8.71 20.55 12.55
N SER A 720 9.05 19.79 13.59
CA SER A 720 10.39 19.22 13.73
C SER A 720 10.75 18.36 12.51
N ALA A 721 12.02 18.40 12.12
CA ALA A 721 12.55 17.50 11.10
C ALA A 721 12.37 16.02 11.53
N PRO A 722 12.22 15.08 10.58
CA PRO A 722 12.09 13.67 10.91
C PRO A 722 13.28 13.17 11.72
N TRP A 723 13.01 12.52 12.85
CA TRP A 723 14.04 11.82 13.59
C TRP A 723 14.30 10.47 12.94
N THR A 724 15.56 10.07 12.82
CA THR A 724 15.90 8.77 12.24
C THR A 724 16.89 7.99 13.09
N CYS A 725 16.73 6.67 13.10
CA CYS A 725 17.62 5.76 13.79
C CYS A 725 17.74 4.46 12.99
N THR A 726 18.93 3.86 12.94
CA THR A 726 19.14 2.56 12.30
C THR A 726 19.48 1.50 13.36
N THR A 727 18.87 0.33 13.25
CA THR A 727 19.10 -0.79 14.15
C THR A 727 19.36 -2.06 13.35
N LEU A 728 20.41 -2.77 13.70
CA LEU A 728 20.66 -4.14 13.28
C LEU A 728 19.83 -5.08 14.13
N VAL A 729 19.22 -6.07 13.49
CA VAL A 729 18.37 -7.07 14.13
C VAL A 729 18.88 -8.44 13.72
N ARG A 730 19.23 -9.27 14.71
CA ARG A 730 19.56 -10.68 14.52
C ARG A 730 18.43 -11.54 15.08
N ARG A 731 18.00 -12.55 14.32
CA ARG A 731 17.10 -13.61 14.78
C ARG A 731 17.80 -14.96 14.70
N SER A 732 17.74 -15.73 15.78
CA SER A 732 18.34 -17.06 15.86
C SER A 732 17.48 -17.96 16.75
N ILE A 733 17.53 -19.26 16.49
CA ILE A 733 16.93 -20.26 17.39
C ILE A 733 17.97 -20.58 18.47
N GLU A 734 17.65 -20.28 19.72
CA GLU A 734 18.49 -20.57 20.88
C GLU A 734 17.65 -21.43 21.84
N ASP A 735 18.11 -22.64 22.16
CA ASP A 735 17.42 -23.60 23.05
C ASP A 735 15.96 -23.91 22.64
N GLY A 736 15.67 -23.92 21.33
CA GLY A 736 14.33 -24.15 20.79
C GLY A 736 13.39 -22.95 20.87
N GLU A 737 13.90 -21.76 21.22
CA GLU A 737 13.15 -20.51 21.25
C GLU A 737 13.68 -19.53 20.20
N LEU A 738 12.79 -18.76 19.58
CA LEU A 738 13.19 -17.68 18.68
C LEU A 738 13.65 -16.47 19.51
N ARG A 739 14.95 -16.16 19.44
CA ARG A 739 15.55 -15.00 20.11
C ARG A 739 15.82 -13.88 19.13
N THR A 740 15.52 -12.64 19.54
CA THR A 740 15.76 -11.45 18.71
C THR A 740 16.67 -10.46 19.41
N ARG A 741 17.89 -10.33 18.90
CA ARG A 741 18.87 -9.36 19.42
C ARG A 741 18.91 -8.13 18.53
N ARG A 742 19.12 -6.95 19.14
CA ARG A 742 19.11 -5.66 18.45
C ARG A 742 20.34 -4.84 18.82
N LEU A 743 20.96 -4.22 17.83
CA LEU A 743 22.08 -3.29 18.00
C LEU A 743 21.74 -1.97 17.31
N MET A 744 21.49 -0.93 18.11
CA MET A 744 21.22 0.41 17.60
C MET A 744 22.53 1.07 17.16
N LEU A 745 22.57 1.56 15.92
CA LEU A 745 23.73 2.24 15.38
C LEU A 745 23.72 3.71 15.81
N SER A 746 24.88 4.20 16.24
CA SER A 746 25.10 5.61 16.56
C SER A 746 26.35 6.11 15.81
N ALA A 747 26.54 7.44 15.75
CA ALA A 747 27.72 8.01 15.09
C ALA A 747 29.06 7.62 15.75
N GLN A 748 29.02 7.11 16.99
CA GLN A 748 30.18 6.72 17.80
C GLN A 748 30.26 5.21 18.01
N ILE A 749 29.42 4.42 17.35
CA ILE A 749 29.47 2.97 17.51
C ILE A 749 30.78 2.43 16.93
N ASP A 750 31.37 1.50 17.67
CA ASP A 750 32.57 0.78 17.26
C ASP A 750 32.29 -0.13 16.06
N SER A 751 33.03 0.09 14.97
CA SER A 751 32.89 -0.69 13.73
C SER A 751 33.14 -2.18 13.94
N GLU A 752 34.06 -2.56 14.83
CA GLU A 752 34.35 -3.98 15.10
C GLU A 752 33.12 -4.68 15.69
N LYS A 753 32.46 -4.05 16.67
CA LYS A 753 31.21 -4.57 17.26
C LYS A 753 30.10 -4.70 16.24
N VAL A 754 30.04 -3.80 15.26
CA VAL A 754 29.05 -3.88 14.18
C VAL A 754 29.35 -5.08 13.28
N CYS A 755 30.60 -5.25 12.85
CA CYS A 755 31.04 -6.38 12.04
C CYS A 755 30.81 -7.71 12.75
N GLU A 756 31.15 -7.83 14.04
CA GLU A 756 30.89 -9.02 14.86
C GLU A 756 29.40 -9.35 14.94
N PHE A 757 28.56 -8.33 15.13
CA PHE A 757 27.11 -8.52 15.20
C PHE A 757 26.53 -9.02 13.86
N ILE A 758 27.01 -8.46 12.74
CA ILE A 758 26.62 -8.88 11.38
C ILE A 758 27.09 -10.31 11.10
N GLN A 759 28.38 -10.60 11.33
CA GLN A 759 28.97 -11.91 11.07
C GLN A 759 28.24 -13.01 11.85
N LYS A 760 28.02 -12.80 13.15
CA LYS A 760 27.27 -13.74 13.99
C LYS A 760 25.83 -13.95 13.50
N GLY A 761 25.19 -12.91 12.94
CA GLY A 761 23.86 -13.02 12.34
C GLY A 761 23.86 -13.80 11.03
N LEU A 762 24.90 -13.65 10.22
CA LEU A 762 25.09 -14.47 9.02
C LEU A 762 25.36 -15.92 9.39
N ASP A 763 26.12 -16.19 10.44
CA ASP A 763 26.53 -17.56 10.82
C ASP A 763 25.43 -18.34 11.53
N GLU A 764 24.67 -17.70 12.44
CA GLU A 764 23.77 -18.40 13.38
C GLU A 764 22.28 -18.30 13.01
N GLY A 765 21.89 -17.46 12.05
CA GLY A 765 20.48 -17.26 11.73
C GLY A 765 20.25 -16.19 10.68
N GLU A 766 19.48 -15.17 11.03
CA GLU A 766 19.16 -14.05 10.15
C GLU A 766 19.75 -12.73 10.64
N ILE A 767 20.11 -11.87 9.70
CA ILE A 767 20.51 -10.49 9.95
C ILE A 767 19.77 -9.54 9.00
N TYR A 768 19.22 -8.47 9.56
CA TYR A 768 18.68 -7.37 8.78
C TYR A 768 18.88 -6.04 9.50
N ALA A 769 18.80 -4.95 8.74
CA ALA A 769 18.90 -3.61 9.28
C ALA A 769 17.62 -2.83 8.99
N LEU A 770 17.10 -2.17 10.02
CA LEU A 770 15.89 -1.36 9.94
C LEU A 770 16.22 0.09 10.26
N ARG A 771 15.78 1.00 9.39
CA ARG A 771 15.77 2.43 9.66
C ARG A 771 14.36 2.84 10.08
N TYR A 772 14.26 3.44 11.26
CA TYR A 772 13.06 4.05 11.79
C TYR A 772 13.08 5.53 11.46
N THR A 773 11.96 6.05 10.98
CA THR A 773 11.75 7.49 10.78
C THR A 773 10.53 7.93 11.57
N LEU A 774 10.75 8.69 12.64
CA LEU A 774 9.70 9.23 13.50
C LEU A 774 9.36 10.66 13.08
N VAL A 775 8.07 10.92 12.89
CA VAL A 775 7.51 12.25 12.62
C VAL A 775 6.30 12.51 13.50
N HIS A 776 6.04 13.78 13.80
CA HIS A 776 4.81 14.21 14.47
C HIS A 776 3.64 14.18 13.47
N THR A 777 2.46 13.72 13.90
CA THR A 777 1.26 13.66 13.03
C THR A 777 0.66 15.03 12.75
N GLY A 778 0.62 15.87 13.79
CA GLY A 778 -0.06 17.17 13.75
C GLY A 778 -1.55 17.01 14.04
N GLN A 779 -2.35 18.02 13.69
CA GLN A 779 -3.79 17.94 13.83
C GLN A 779 -4.40 17.06 12.71
N PRO A 780 -5.33 16.15 13.04
CA PRO A 780 -6.05 15.39 12.02
C PRO A 780 -6.87 16.30 11.10
N ASP A 781 -6.84 16.05 9.79
CA ASP A 781 -7.73 16.70 8.83
C ASP A 781 -9.08 15.97 8.78
N THR A 782 -10.09 16.60 9.37
CA THR A 782 -11.46 16.08 9.44
C THR A 782 -12.28 16.40 8.19
N GLU A 783 -11.87 17.34 7.33
CA GLU A 783 -12.68 17.76 6.17
C GLU A 783 -12.77 16.66 5.12
N PHE A 784 -11.66 15.97 4.84
CA PHE A 784 -11.60 14.87 3.87
C PHE A 784 -12.55 13.70 4.21
N ILE A 785 -12.89 13.56 5.50
CA ILE A 785 -13.72 12.48 6.06
C ILE A 785 -15.00 12.98 6.73
N ALA A 786 -15.37 14.24 6.50
CA ALA A 786 -16.49 14.90 7.17
C ALA A 786 -17.84 14.25 6.83
N ASN A 787 -18.00 13.75 5.60
CA ASN A 787 -19.23 13.09 5.18
C ASN A 787 -19.47 11.77 5.92
N GLU A 788 -18.41 10.98 6.07
CA GLU A 788 -18.41 9.74 6.83
C GLU A 788 -18.68 10.00 8.32
N PHE A 789 -18.06 11.03 8.91
CA PHE A 789 -18.36 11.43 10.29
C PHE A 789 -19.79 11.90 10.46
N ARG A 790 -20.32 12.76 9.56
CA ARG A 790 -21.71 13.22 9.62
C ARG A 790 -22.70 12.06 9.60
N TYR A 791 -22.49 11.09 8.69
CA TYR A 791 -23.30 9.88 8.63
C TYR A 791 -23.17 9.06 9.93
N LEU A 792 -21.97 8.93 10.48
CA LEU A 792 -21.73 8.19 11.71
C LEU A 792 -22.37 8.87 12.92
N TYR A 793 -22.32 10.20 13.04
CA TYR A 793 -23.01 10.96 14.08
C TYR A 793 -24.53 10.80 14.04
N GLN A 794 -25.10 10.69 12.84
CA GLN A 794 -26.55 10.51 12.68
C GLN A 794 -27.03 9.16 13.26
N TYR A 795 -26.24 8.09 13.12
CA TYR A 795 -26.68 6.73 13.44
C TYR A 795 -25.98 6.08 14.63
N SER A 796 -24.78 6.52 14.97
CA SER A 796 -23.98 5.99 16.07
C SER A 796 -23.03 7.07 16.66
N PRO A 797 -23.57 8.10 17.35
CA PRO A 797 -22.78 9.18 17.96
C PRO A 797 -21.61 8.66 18.79
N HIS A 798 -21.86 7.69 19.68
CA HIS A 798 -20.81 7.11 20.53
C HIS A 798 -19.63 6.50 19.76
N ARG A 799 -19.87 5.93 18.57
CA ARG A 799 -18.77 5.40 17.73
C ARG A 799 -18.06 6.50 16.96
N ALA A 800 -18.76 7.57 16.60
CA ALA A 800 -18.16 8.77 16.02
C ALA A 800 -17.22 9.42 17.05
N ASP A 801 -17.71 9.70 18.26
CA ASP A 801 -16.92 10.29 19.35
C ASP A 801 -15.69 9.45 19.67
N ALA A 802 -15.85 8.13 19.80
CA ALA A 802 -14.74 7.22 20.09
C ALA A 802 -13.68 7.23 18.98
N LEU A 803 -14.08 7.28 17.70
CA LEU A 803 -13.15 7.29 16.57
C LEU A 803 -12.48 8.66 16.41
N GLU A 804 -13.19 9.74 16.68
CA GLU A 804 -12.62 11.08 16.74
C GLU A 804 -11.58 11.17 17.87
N GLU A 805 -11.92 10.74 19.08
CA GLU A 805 -10.97 10.69 20.21
C GLU A 805 -9.76 9.80 19.88
N GLU A 806 -9.99 8.63 19.27
CA GLU A 806 -8.90 7.76 18.81
C GLU A 806 -7.98 8.52 17.86
N MET A 807 -8.53 9.19 16.83
CA MET A 807 -7.77 9.93 15.83
C MET A 807 -6.94 11.06 16.45
N TRP A 808 -7.51 11.83 17.38
CA TRP A 808 -6.79 12.87 18.12
C TRP A 808 -5.73 12.32 19.08
N SER A 809 -5.89 11.06 19.52
CA SER A 809 -4.90 10.40 20.38
C SER A 809 -3.67 9.90 19.62
N VAL A 810 -3.72 9.85 18.28
CA VAL A 810 -2.59 9.46 17.42
C VAL A 810 -1.65 10.64 17.23
N VAL A 811 -0.50 10.57 17.89
CA VAL A 811 0.40 11.72 18.04
C VAL A 811 1.70 11.61 17.23
N GLY A 812 2.04 10.41 16.78
CA GLY A 812 3.28 10.17 16.06
C GLY A 812 3.17 9.05 15.03
N LEU A 813 4.05 9.10 14.03
CA LEU A 813 4.18 8.10 12.98
C LEU A 813 5.62 7.61 12.94
N VAL A 814 5.79 6.29 12.85
CA VAL A 814 7.09 5.66 12.60
C VAL A 814 7.01 4.92 11.29
N ASP A 815 7.78 5.36 10.29
CA ASP A 815 7.96 4.62 9.06
C ASP A 815 9.20 3.72 9.16
N VAL A 816 9.02 2.41 8.95
CA VAL A 816 10.10 1.42 9.05
C VAL A 816 10.57 1.04 7.65
N THR A 817 11.84 1.31 7.36
CA THR A 817 12.46 1.05 6.06
C THR A 817 13.62 0.04 6.21
N PRO A 818 13.60 -1.10 5.52
CA PRO A 818 14.76 -1.99 5.49
C PRO A 818 15.93 -1.34 4.77
N VAL A 819 17.11 -1.40 5.38
CA VAL A 819 18.38 -0.83 4.88
C VAL A 819 19.52 -1.85 4.89
N THR A 820 19.19 -3.14 4.98
CA THR A 820 20.17 -4.25 5.06
C THR A 820 21.22 -4.18 3.96
N GLY A 821 20.82 -3.96 2.70
CA GLY A 821 21.76 -3.88 1.57
C GLY A 821 22.82 -2.78 1.72
N GLU A 822 22.40 -1.60 2.20
CA GLU A 822 23.31 -0.47 2.46
C GLU A 822 24.29 -0.81 3.58
N ILE A 823 23.82 -1.39 4.67
CA ILE A 823 24.65 -1.72 5.83
C ILE A 823 25.69 -2.78 5.47
N LEU A 824 25.29 -3.84 4.78
CA LEU A 824 26.22 -4.89 4.36
C LEU A 824 27.25 -4.35 3.37
N MET A 825 26.84 -3.49 2.43
CA MET A 825 27.78 -2.82 1.54
C MET A 825 28.76 -1.94 2.33
N ARG A 826 28.27 -1.15 3.28
CA ARG A 826 29.09 -0.24 4.07
C ARG A 826 30.19 -0.95 4.85
N TYR A 827 29.89 -2.09 5.46
CA TYR A 827 30.84 -2.87 6.26
C TYR A 827 31.51 -4.04 5.51
N GLY A 828 31.36 -4.14 4.19
CA GLY A 828 32.08 -5.13 3.37
C GLY A 828 31.50 -6.55 3.36
N PHE A 829 30.24 -6.73 3.74
CA PHE A 829 29.54 -8.02 3.77
C PHE A 829 28.63 -8.27 2.55
N SER A 830 28.62 -7.36 1.55
CA SER A 830 27.71 -7.43 0.40
C SER A 830 27.84 -8.68 -0.47
N GLU A 831 28.98 -9.38 -0.43
CA GLU A 831 29.26 -10.58 -1.23
C GLU A 831 28.85 -11.88 -0.53
N GLN A 832 28.52 -11.83 0.77
CA GLN A 832 28.19 -13.01 1.56
C GLN A 832 26.70 -13.39 1.51
N ILE A 833 25.88 -12.56 0.86
CA ILE A 833 24.47 -12.82 0.56
C ILE A 833 24.35 -13.06 -0.94
N GLY A 834 24.82 -14.22 -1.39
CA GLY A 834 24.69 -14.71 -2.76
C GLY A 834 23.49 -15.62 -2.91
#